data_AF-A0A816CER0-F1
#
_entry.id   AF-A0A816CER0-F1
#
_cell.length_a   1.000
_cell.length_b   1.000
_cell.length_c   1.000
_cell.angle_alpha   90.00
_cell.angle_beta   90.00
_cell.angle_gamma   90.00
#
_symmetry.space_group_name_H-M   'P 1'
#
loop_
_entity.id
_entity.type
_entity.pdbx_description
1 polymer ?
#
loop_
_entity_poly.entity_id
_entity_poly.type
_entity_poly.pdbx_seq_one_letter_code
_entity_poly.pdbx_strand_id
1 'polypeptide(L)'
;MVRKPAVTEEQKSQALSYLQAFGYGSIEVVQTTILRFKIELQRTEEDERILTDSQNRLESIKEENGPCEEISLSSDGTCSASQLLVKTVQDKTKPKMKSEKNKHSYRLNDRFRISTANNALVYIRHCEQITNDCIRAFTFRAYEILRDYLQQYSNFLEHRIHQNFRDGICNDASHEEDHSHYSQDLEISLSALSSLSKFQDVSECMEVSEKLERWQQEFIQHHRVLSDKMQDYRISGESKELRDHLLIAQALICIDKFCGKEFENNGYGVLYRQYRLELIKGCKESSRTVLECIAMGDYAKADVELYNIADDKFLTAKDSAQMKHDIQRSLNTLMNDTESIANSLDGKIEKETNKRNEILKEIKENVTAVRLVSSKQNIIKLLDDKTKSRLENFNYDIDKILSAILLIGLDSIEAFIDADSFLEAEQGMDILIRVQRELTDYCSSEDVTKKSKALSERLANIVTEVLKQNDFANVHNYSINPPKYILAKLKMAASQCGGKYNNAYTSVFEIIRQNFTSAIENARATPLGERATKIHTLNYALQFLPEEFQSPFKLQIEELSKSMVDEEKMLSQDLEICFINTDEDEHVIKKIGILSEQYLKEKLFELSSKLREQSLKKVHMYRANVQNCLDIQSTVDTIKKIFKYKEYVGAYVPEIEEIYKSTLVLTEKRFLTCCETLANISLIEQTDLVEDAFYHIVVYLDFSDTFDPKVEVLFSQNTLQTATEDLRKMCQYLYDNSKKFQVALDKINIFELHTVMIISKKWDRFLMIINKCRSKNNEVLSTRDKKDFISVFQALGIEDRIEYGTFNKLCEQFLNEKCNIREKVSDMIVNNNIALTIADRRTRIRPKVLLIDEVDVFLSDQFYGATYTPAVYLRSPSIKALLDSIWQTRTLKTLNSVKALPAYRTCATQFSNWMFLFDEAIKDMIAALQSFKGSTYIVHSDKIVYVEGESMVDNVVRGYDTIWAYYFENEKGTISASSLETNVGIIINCGAFSYAEMPHDFAYIAGVTGTLKTLAKSEKLILTNVYNIKNGGIHVIQTFFSKELSEEYQIMGRGARHGDRVADAPAKDIEAIKRDRNANGGESYWNRTKFKEPTHFTIQLEKLKNKKIPVHAFYLDDGARDNFERIAGETGGRCEQLNISSPGGAEFLTNVVTEEVLRKAAGNQGDAAVELYRTKYVRKAFTS
;
A
#
# COMPACT_ATOMS: atom_id res chain seq x y z
N MET A 1 -38.38 18.46 74.55
CA MET A 1 -38.78 18.66 73.14
C MET A 1 -37.64 19.38 72.42
N VAL A 2 -37.11 18.82 71.33
CA VAL A 2 -36.24 19.55 70.39
C VAL A 2 -36.95 19.48 69.04
N ARG A 3 -37.21 20.63 68.40
CA ARG A 3 -37.82 20.65 67.06
C ARG A 3 -36.79 20.11 66.06
N LYS A 4 -37.16 19.11 65.26
CA LYS A 4 -36.41 18.81 64.03
C LYS A 4 -36.39 20.08 63.17
N PRO A 5 -35.25 20.47 62.57
CA PRO A 5 -35.26 21.53 61.57
C PRO A 5 -36.12 21.07 60.39
N ALA A 6 -37.00 21.96 59.92
CA ALA A 6 -37.68 21.75 58.64
C ALA A 6 -36.66 22.04 57.53
N VAL A 7 -36.49 21.10 56.59
CA VAL A 7 -35.64 21.30 55.42
C VAL A 7 -36.23 22.43 54.58
N THR A 8 -35.46 23.47 54.31
CA THR A 8 -35.93 24.57 53.45
C THR A 8 -35.96 24.13 52.00
N GLU A 9 -36.84 24.72 51.16
CA GLU A 9 -36.80 24.46 49.71
C GLU A 9 -35.47 24.89 49.08
N GLU A 10 -34.79 25.87 49.68
CA GLU A 10 -33.41 26.25 49.34
C GLU A 10 -32.41 25.11 49.59
N GLN A 11 -32.47 24.44 50.75
CA GLN A 11 -31.65 23.26 51.03
C GLN A 11 -31.98 22.08 50.11
N LYS A 12 -33.26 21.86 49.77
CA LYS A 12 -33.63 20.85 48.77
C LYS A 12 -33.11 21.20 47.38
N SER A 13 -33.25 22.46 46.94
CA SER A 13 -32.80 22.94 45.63
C SER A 13 -31.28 22.81 45.51
N GLN A 14 -30.54 23.18 46.56
CA GLN A 14 -29.09 23.04 46.62
C GLN A 14 -28.66 21.56 46.65
N ALA A 15 -29.39 20.69 47.36
CA ALA A 15 -29.17 19.25 47.29
C ALA A 15 -29.49 18.67 45.90
N LEU A 16 -30.52 19.18 45.21
CA LEU A 16 -30.87 18.78 43.85
C LEU A 16 -29.81 19.20 42.84
N SER A 17 -29.28 20.42 42.94
CA SER A 17 -28.19 20.90 42.07
C SER A 17 -26.90 20.11 42.29
N TYR A 18 -26.59 19.72 43.53
CA TYR A 18 -25.50 18.77 43.79
C TYR A 18 -25.81 17.38 43.20
N LEU A 19 -27.05 16.87 43.31
CA LEU A 19 -27.41 15.57 42.71
C LEU A 19 -27.33 15.60 41.17
N GLN A 20 -27.62 16.74 40.53
CA GLN A 20 -27.42 16.96 39.09
C GLN A 20 -25.93 17.07 38.72
N ALA A 21 -25.11 17.75 39.52
CA ALA A 21 -23.66 17.87 39.29
C ALA A 21 -22.84 16.61 39.64
N PHE A 22 -23.39 15.72 40.49
CA PHE A 22 -22.77 14.49 40.99
C PHE A 22 -23.42 13.22 40.40
N GLY A 23 -24.48 13.35 39.59
CA GLY A 23 -25.32 12.25 39.11
C GLY A 23 -25.36 12.17 37.60
N TYR A 24 -25.04 10.98 37.07
CA TYR A 24 -25.03 10.62 35.65
C TYR A 24 -24.11 11.45 34.72
N GLY A 25 -24.21 12.77 34.63
CA GLY A 25 -23.41 13.60 33.70
C GLY A 25 -21.89 13.44 33.87
N SER A 26 -21.38 13.62 35.09
CA SER A 26 -19.94 13.42 35.38
C SER A 26 -19.49 11.97 35.21
N ILE A 27 -20.41 11.00 35.34
CA ILE A 27 -20.15 9.58 35.11
C ILE A 27 -20.08 9.30 33.60
N GLU A 28 -20.98 9.89 32.81
CA GLU A 28 -21.02 9.83 31.35
C GLU A 28 -19.75 10.40 30.71
N VAL A 29 -19.22 11.52 31.22
CA VAL A 29 -17.93 12.07 30.78
C VAL A 29 -16.80 11.07 31.00
N VAL A 30 -16.63 10.54 32.21
CA VAL A 30 -15.53 9.60 32.50
C VAL A 30 -15.76 8.24 31.81
N GLN A 31 -17.01 7.81 31.63
CA GLN A 31 -17.33 6.65 30.78
C GLN A 31 -16.98 6.90 29.31
N THR A 32 -17.11 8.14 28.82
CA THR A 32 -16.66 8.54 27.47
C THR A 32 -15.13 8.56 27.38
N THR A 33 -14.42 9.04 28.41
CA THR A 33 -12.96 8.94 28.53
C THR A 33 -12.51 7.47 28.49
N ILE A 34 -13.16 6.60 29.27
CA ILE A 34 -12.93 5.15 29.27
C ILE A 34 -13.33 4.52 27.92
N LEU A 35 -14.32 5.07 27.20
CA LEU A 35 -14.69 4.60 25.87
C LEU A 35 -13.64 4.99 24.83
N ARG A 36 -13.05 6.19 24.88
CA ARG A 36 -11.89 6.55 24.06
C ARG A 36 -10.72 5.60 24.34
N PHE A 37 -10.38 5.33 25.60
CA PHE A 37 -9.36 4.33 25.95
C PHE A 37 -9.67 2.93 25.44
N LYS A 38 -10.95 2.50 25.44
CA LYS A 38 -11.35 1.21 24.86
C LYS A 38 -11.28 1.16 23.34
N ILE A 39 -11.63 2.26 22.66
CA ILE A 39 -11.50 2.37 21.20
C ILE A 39 -10.02 2.33 20.81
N GLU A 40 -9.16 3.01 21.56
CA GLU A 40 -7.71 2.96 21.32
C GLU A 40 -7.12 1.58 21.65
N LEU A 41 -7.52 0.97 22.77
CA LEU A 41 -7.16 -0.41 23.11
C LEU A 41 -7.62 -1.40 22.01
N GLN A 42 -8.81 -1.20 21.44
CA GLN A 42 -9.33 -2.03 20.34
C GLN A 42 -8.56 -1.81 19.03
N ARG A 43 -8.12 -0.58 18.73
CA ARG A 43 -7.22 -0.30 17.60
C ARG A 43 -5.88 -0.99 17.80
N THR A 44 -5.24 -0.82 18.96
CA THR A 44 -3.99 -1.51 19.30
C THR A 44 -4.17 -3.03 19.25
N GLU A 45 -5.29 -3.59 19.72
CA GLU A 45 -5.58 -5.03 19.61
C GLU A 45 -5.85 -5.51 18.17
N GLU A 46 -6.33 -4.64 17.28
CA GLU A 46 -6.59 -4.98 15.86
C GLU A 46 -5.29 -4.86 15.02
N ASP A 47 -4.45 -3.85 15.28
CA ASP A 47 -3.13 -3.69 14.67
C ASP A 47 -2.10 -4.68 15.24
N GLU A 48 -2.09 -4.95 16.54
CA GLU A 48 -1.31 -6.06 17.13
C GLU A 48 -1.79 -7.40 16.59
N ARG A 49 -3.10 -7.60 16.33
CA ARG A 49 -3.56 -8.80 15.62
C ARG A 49 -3.05 -8.88 14.19
N ILE A 50 -2.96 -7.77 13.46
CA ILE A 50 -2.44 -7.75 12.08
C ILE A 50 -0.92 -8.02 12.07
N LEU A 51 -0.17 -7.44 12.99
CA LEU A 51 1.25 -7.74 13.21
C LEU A 51 1.47 -9.18 13.68
N THR A 52 0.62 -9.67 14.60
CA THR A 52 0.71 -11.04 15.14
C THR A 52 0.28 -12.10 14.13
N ASP A 53 -0.71 -11.86 13.26
CA ASP A 53 -1.02 -12.77 12.13
C ASP A 53 0.10 -12.73 11.07
N SER A 54 0.91 -11.67 11.04
CA SER A 54 2.09 -11.55 10.17
C SER A 54 3.35 -12.20 10.76
N GLN A 55 3.57 -12.12 12.08
CA GLN A 55 4.71 -12.74 12.79
C GLN A 55 4.46 -14.21 13.13
N ASN A 56 3.23 -14.62 13.47
CA ASN A 56 2.89 -16.05 13.63
C ASN A 56 3.07 -16.82 12.32
N ARG A 57 2.83 -16.18 11.15
CA ARG A 57 3.18 -16.75 9.83
C ARG A 57 4.68 -16.99 9.60
N LEU A 58 5.54 -16.43 10.45
CA LEU A 58 6.99 -16.62 10.42
C LEU A 58 7.49 -17.56 11.54
N GLU A 59 6.91 -17.52 12.73
CA GLU A 59 7.39 -18.31 13.88
C GLU A 59 6.59 -19.60 14.17
N SER A 60 5.33 -19.75 13.74
CA SER A 60 4.52 -20.95 14.03
C SER A 60 4.88 -22.18 13.18
N ILE A 61 6.15 -22.33 12.82
CA ILE A 61 6.75 -23.51 12.17
C ILE A 61 7.20 -24.57 13.19
N LYS A 62 7.17 -24.27 14.51
CA LYS A 62 7.61 -25.18 15.57
C LYS A 62 6.58 -25.39 16.69
N GLU A 63 6.19 -26.66 16.86
CA GLU A 63 6.06 -27.41 18.12
C GLU A 63 5.09 -26.89 19.23
N GLU A 64 4.40 -27.73 20.02
CA GLU A 64 3.63 -28.97 19.79
C GLU A 64 2.82 -29.31 21.07
N ASN A 65 1.60 -29.88 20.93
CA ASN A 65 0.97 -30.89 21.82
C ASN A 65 0.75 -30.70 23.36
N GLY A 66 -0.38 -30.08 23.76
CA GLY A 66 -1.29 -30.48 24.89
C GLY A 66 -0.77 -30.57 26.35
N PRO A 67 -1.52 -31.15 27.34
CA PRO A 67 -2.97 -31.45 27.46
C PRO A 67 -3.72 -30.47 28.43
N CYS A 68 -5.05 -30.31 28.44
CA CYS A 68 -6.11 -31.07 29.18
C CYS A 68 -5.80 -31.49 30.65
N GLU A 69 -6.73 -31.54 31.60
CA GLU A 69 -8.23 -31.56 31.60
C GLU A 69 -8.83 -30.36 32.43
N GLU A 70 -10.03 -30.28 33.05
CA GLU A 70 -11.15 -31.19 33.37
C GLU A 70 -12.56 -30.48 33.51
N ILE A 71 -13.60 -31.31 33.68
CA ILE A 71 -14.99 -31.25 34.25
C ILE A 71 -15.43 -30.04 35.13
N SER A 72 -16.71 -29.59 35.20
CA SER A 72 -18.04 -30.28 35.13
C SER A 72 -19.15 -29.38 34.49
N LEU A 73 -19.99 -29.84 33.54
CA LEU A 73 -21.17 -30.74 33.63
C LEU A 73 -22.49 -30.14 34.18
N SER A 74 -23.49 -29.98 33.30
CA SER A 74 -24.87 -30.46 33.51
C SER A 74 -25.60 -30.64 32.16
N SER A 75 -26.76 -31.33 32.16
CA SER A 75 -27.38 -31.98 30.99
C SER A 75 -28.24 -31.07 30.09
N ASP A 76 -28.21 -31.34 28.77
CA ASP A 76 -29.39 -31.40 27.86
C ASP A 76 -29.02 -31.50 26.34
N GLY A 77 -27.76 -31.27 25.97
CA GLY A 77 -27.36 -31.00 24.56
C GLY A 77 -27.34 -32.16 23.54
N THR A 78 -27.65 -33.40 23.89
CA THR A 78 -27.27 -34.60 23.09
C THR A 78 -28.02 -34.83 21.78
N CYS A 79 -29.13 -34.12 21.50
CA CYS A 79 -29.87 -34.25 20.23
C CYS A 79 -29.46 -33.21 19.16
N SER A 80 -28.91 -32.07 19.60
CA SER A 80 -28.58 -30.93 18.72
C SER A 80 -27.32 -31.19 17.86
N ALA A 81 -26.27 -31.72 18.47
CA ALA A 81 -24.98 -31.94 17.81
C ALA A 81 -25.07 -32.85 16.58
N SER A 82 -25.86 -33.93 16.66
CA SER A 82 -26.05 -34.89 15.56
C SER A 82 -26.68 -34.25 14.32
N GLN A 83 -27.65 -33.35 14.51
CA GLN A 83 -28.30 -32.63 13.41
C GLN A 83 -27.37 -31.59 12.77
N LEU A 84 -26.56 -30.92 13.59
CA LEU A 84 -25.58 -29.94 13.11
C LEU A 84 -24.48 -30.63 12.26
N LEU A 85 -24.03 -31.82 12.65
CA LEU A 85 -23.05 -32.61 11.90
C LEU A 85 -23.57 -32.99 10.50
N VAL A 86 -24.79 -33.56 10.42
CA VAL A 86 -25.45 -33.93 9.15
C VAL A 86 -25.53 -32.74 8.20
N LYS A 87 -25.98 -31.58 8.71
CA LYS A 87 -26.10 -30.35 7.90
C LYS A 87 -24.73 -29.84 7.44
N THR A 88 -23.72 -29.88 8.31
CA THR A 88 -22.34 -29.46 7.98
C THR A 88 -21.68 -30.34 6.91
N VAL A 89 -21.96 -31.65 6.91
CA VAL A 89 -21.51 -32.55 5.83
C VAL A 89 -22.27 -32.23 4.53
N GLN A 90 -23.60 -32.12 4.58
CA GLN A 90 -24.46 -31.83 3.41
C GLN A 90 -24.12 -30.51 2.70
N ASP A 91 -23.73 -29.45 3.42
CA ASP A 91 -23.37 -28.18 2.80
C ASP A 91 -21.93 -28.14 2.26
N LYS A 92 -21.06 -29.10 2.64
CA LYS A 92 -19.68 -29.22 2.13
C LYS A 92 -19.53 -30.19 0.96
N THR A 93 -20.44 -31.14 0.77
CA THR A 93 -20.35 -32.15 -0.30
C THR A 93 -21.10 -31.81 -1.60
N LYS A 94 -21.92 -30.74 -1.63
CA LYS A 94 -22.71 -30.32 -2.82
C LYS A 94 -21.82 -29.90 -4.01
N PRO A 95 -21.86 -30.61 -5.16
CA PRO A 95 -21.17 -30.16 -6.37
C PRO A 95 -21.90 -28.95 -6.99
N LYS A 96 -21.16 -27.91 -7.36
CA LYS A 96 -21.70 -26.78 -8.15
C LYS A 96 -21.25 -26.88 -9.61
N MET A 97 -22.14 -27.38 -10.47
CA MET A 97 -22.02 -27.17 -11.92
C MET A 97 -22.19 -25.68 -12.28
N LYS A 98 -21.41 -25.18 -13.23
CA LYS A 98 -21.86 -24.10 -14.13
C LYS A 98 -21.11 -24.08 -15.47
N SER A 99 -21.90 -24.19 -16.54
CA SER A 99 -21.68 -23.65 -17.90
C SER A 99 -20.28 -23.68 -18.52
N GLU A 100 -20.15 -24.57 -19.49
CA GLU A 100 -19.21 -24.58 -20.62
C GLU A 100 -18.70 -23.19 -21.07
N LYS A 101 -17.39 -22.94 -20.89
CA LYS A 101 -16.48 -22.30 -21.90
C LYS A 101 -15.02 -22.22 -21.45
N ASN A 102 -14.42 -23.36 -21.09
CA ASN A 102 -13.01 -23.69 -21.37
C ASN A 102 -12.73 -25.15 -21.00
N LYS A 103 -11.63 -25.73 -21.50
CA LYS A 103 -11.35 -27.17 -21.42
C LYS A 103 -10.94 -27.63 -20.01
N HIS A 104 -11.32 -28.87 -19.69
CA HIS A 104 -10.81 -29.77 -18.66
C HIS A 104 -10.22 -29.16 -17.36
N SER A 105 -11.05 -29.05 -16.32
CA SER A 105 -10.64 -29.55 -15.00
C SER A 105 -11.84 -29.82 -14.09
N TYR A 106 -11.97 -31.06 -13.59
CA TYR A 106 -12.72 -31.32 -12.37
C TYR A 106 -11.80 -30.97 -11.18
N ARG A 107 -11.97 -29.79 -10.60
CA ARG A 107 -11.40 -29.49 -9.28
C ARG A 107 -12.44 -29.76 -8.20
N LEU A 108 -12.35 -30.93 -7.57
CA LEU A 108 -12.88 -31.09 -6.22
C LEU A 108 -12.13 -30.11 -5.30
N ASN A 109 -12.87 -29.41 -4.44
CA ASN A 109 -12.45 -28.13 -3.87
C ASN A 109 -11.31 -28.30 -2.84
N ASP A 110 -10.24 -27.51 -2.98
CA ASP A 110 -8.98 -27.52 -2.20
C ASP A 110 -9.14 -27.19 -0.68
N ARG A 111 -10.36 -27.29 -0.13
CA ARG A 111 -10.71 -27.02 1.28
C ARG A 111 -11.25 -28.23 2.04
N PHE A 112 -11.29 -29.43 1.43
CA PHE A 112 -11.67 -30.65 2.13
C PHE A 112 -10.43 -31.30 2.81
N ARG A 113 -10.15 -30.93 4.06
CA ARG A 113 -9.09 -31.57 4.85
C ARG A 113 -9.47 -33.02 5.17
N ILE A 114 -8.67 -33.98 4.68
CA ILE A 114 -8.86 -35.43 4.90
C ILE A 114 -8.94 -35.78 6.40
N SER A 115 -8.17 -35.09 7.26
CA SER A 115 -8.26 -35.25 8.71
C SER A 115 -9.64 -34.87 9.29
N THR A 116 -10.36 -33.91 8.69
CA THR A 116 -11.74 -33.59 9.08
C THR A 116 -12.72 -34.68 8.66
N ALA A 117 -12.48 -35.37 7.53
CA ALA A 117 -13.26 -36.53 7.13
C ALA A 117 -13.05 -37.71 8.08
N ASN A 118 -11.78 -38.03 8.39
CA ASN A 118 -11.43 -39.09 9.33
C ASN A 118 -12.04 -38.84 10.72
N ASN A 119 -11.92 -37.62 11.26
CA ASN A 119 -12.51 -37.29 12.56
C ASN A 119 -14.05 -37.38 12.57
N ALA A 120 -14.70 -37.09 11.44
CA ALA A 120 -16.15 -37.28 11.30
C ALA A 120 -16.53 -38.78 11.25
N LEU A 121 -15.76 -39.63 10.56
CA LEU A 121 -15.95 -41.08 10.52
C LEU A 121 -15.76 -41.71 11.92
N VAL A 122 -14.70 -41.34 12.65
CA VAL A 122 -14.46 -41.79 14.03
C VAL A 122 -15.62 -41.40 14.95
N TYR A 123 -16.10 -40.14 14.89
CA TYR A 123 -17.23 -39.68 15.67
C TYR A 123 -18.54 -40.42 15.33
N ILE A 124 -18.77 -40.71 14.04
CA ILE A 124 -19.88 -41.54 13.56
C ILE A 124 -19.79 -42.95 14.17
N ARG A 125 -18.63 -43.61 14.08
CA ARG A 125 -18.39 -44.98 14.59
C ARG A 125 -18.64 -45.09 16.11
N HIS A 126 -18.34 -44.03 16.87
CA HIS A 126 -18.69 -43.95 18.29
C HIS A 126 -20.20 -43.76 18.52
N CYS A 127 -20.89 -42.96 17.69
CA CYS A 127 -22.33 -42.75 17.81
C CYS A 127 -23.16 -44.00 17.46
N GLU A 128 -22.66 -44.90 16.61
CA GLU A 128 -23.32 -46.17 16.27
C GLU A 128 -23.42 -47.15 17.45
N GLN A 129 -22.54 -47.01 18.45
CA GLN A 129 -22.54 -47.83 19.67
C GLN A 129 -23.59 -47.38 20.70
N ILE A 130 -24.27 -46.25 20.47
CA ILE A 130 -25.26 -45.70 21.39
C ILE A 130 -26.62 -46.36 21.16
N THR A 131 -27.27 -46.83 22.23
CA THR A 131 -28.54 -47.56 22.22
C THR A 131 -29.79 -46.71 21.90
N ASN A 132 -29.62 -45.50 21.35
CA ASN A 132 -30.70 -44.59 21.00
C ASN A 132 -30.98 -44.61 19.49
N ASP A 133 -32.14 -45.15 19.09
CA ASP A 133 -32.53 -45.32 17.69
C ASP A 133 -32.53 -44.02 16.87
N CYS A 134 -32.89 -42.88 17.48
CA CYS A 134 -32.91 -41.60 16.78
C CYS A 134 -31.51 -41.11 16.46
N ILE A 135 -30.56 -41.23 17.40
CA ILE A 135 -29.14 -40.90 17.16
C ILE A 135 -28.59 -41.80 16.07
N ARG A 136 -28.80 -43.11 16.19
CA ARG A 136 -28.32 -44.11 15.21
C ARG A 136 -28.83 -43.84 13.78
N ALA A 137 -30.09 -43.42 13.63
CA ALA A 137 -30.66 -43.05 12.34
C ALA A 137 -30.05 -41.77 11.72
N PHE A 138 -29.75 -40.74 12.53
CA PHE A 138 -29.05 -39.55 12.04
C PHE A 138 -27.57 -39.84 11.71
N THR A 139 -26.90 -40.64 12.54
CA THR A 139 -25.51 -41.07 12.34
C THR A 139 -25.32 -41.87 11.05
N PHE A 140 -26.19 -42.85 10.78
CA PHE A 140 -26.16 -43.62 9.53
C PHE A 140 -26.31 -42.70 8.29
N ARG A 141 -27.22 -41.72 8.35
CA ARG A 141 -27.43 -40.77 7.25
C ARG A 141 -26.29 -39.76 7.09
N ALA A 142 -25.50 -39.49 8.14
CA ALA A 142 -24.25 -38.73 8.02
C ALA A 142 -23.16 -39.56 7.33
N TYR A 143 -23.07 -40.85 7.67
CA TYR A 143 -22.11 -41.80 7.10
C TYR A 143 -22.29 -41.97 5.59
N GLU A 144 -23.51 -42.25 5.12
CA GLU A 144 -23.77 -42.47 3.67
C GLU A 144 -23.30 -41.29 2.80
N ILE A 145 -23.58 -40.05 3.22
CA ILE A 145 -23.23 -38.83 2.46
C ILE A 145 -21.72 -38.58 2.47
N LEU A 146 -21.03 -38.90 3.57
CA LEU A 146 -19.58 -38.78 3.67
C LEU A 146 -18.87 -39.87 2.85
N ARG A 147 -19.41 -41.10 2.84
CA ARG A 147 -18.90 -42.24 2.06
C ARG A 147 -19.03 -42.01 0.56
N ASP A 148 -20.18 -41.55 0.06
CA ASP A 148 -20.39 -41.25 -1.37
C ASP A 148 -19.37 -40.21 -1.89
N TYR A 149 -19.17 -39.12 -1.15
CA TYR A 149 -18.17 -38.10 -1.50
C TYR A 149 -16.74 -38.66 -1.54
N LEU A 150 -16.37 -39.51 -0.58
CA LEU A 150 -15.05 -40.16 -0.56
C LEU A 150 -14.86 -41.12 -1.76
N GLN A 151 -15.88 -41.90 -2.14
CA GLN A 151 -15.79 -42.79 -3.30
C GLN A 151 -15.68 -42.01 -4.62
N GLN A 152 -16.39 -40.89 -4.76
CA GLN A 152 -16.25 -39.99 -5.92
C GLN A 152 -14.82 -39.42 -6.04
N TYR A 153 -14.16 -39.09 -4.91
CA TYR A 153 -12.76 -38.65 -4.92
C TYR A 153 -11.78 -39.80 -5.23
N SER A 154 -12.05 -41.03 -4.74
CA SER A 154 -11.26 -42.23 -5.04
C SER A 154 -11.21 -42.49 -6.56
N ASN A 155 -12.38 -42.44 -7.20
CA ASN A 155 -12.52 -42.69 -8.64
C ASN A 155 -11.85 -41.58 -9.50
N PHE A 156 -11.80 -40.33 -9.01
CA PHE A 156 -11.10 -39.24 -9.70
C PHE A 156 -9.58 -39.44 -9.75
N LEU A 157 -8.95 -39.86 -8.65
CA LEU A 157 -7.51 -40.12 -8.60
C LEU A 157 -7.13 -41.31 -9.50
N GLU A 158 -7.92 -42.37 -9.45
CA GLU A 158 -7.74 -43.58 -10.27
C GLU A 158 -7.77 -43.28 -11.77
N HIS A 159 -8.69 -42.42 -12.23
CA HIS A 159 -8.78 -42.01 -13.62
C HIS A 159 -7.54 -41.23 -14.11
N ARG A 160 -6.95 -40.37 -13.27
CA ARG A 160 -5.71 -39.64 -13.62
C ARG A 160 -4.49 -40.57 -13.75
N ILE A 161 -4.34 -41.53 -12.83
CA ILE A 161 -3.25 -42.52 -12.88
C ILE A 161 -3.34 -43.33 -14.17
N HIS A 162 -4.55 -43.79 -14.53
CA HIS A 162 -4.79 -44.57 -15.74
C HIS A 162 -4.44 -43.80 -17.02
N GLN A 163 -4.81 -42.52 -17.10
CA GLN A 163 -4.51 -41.70 -18.28
C GLN A 163 -2.99 -41.51 -18.45
N ASN A 164 -2.31 -41.02 -17.41
CA ASN A 164 -0.88 -40.69 -17.49
C ASN A 164 -0.01 -41.91 -17.82
N PHE A 165 -0.34 -43.09 -17.28
CA PHE A 165 0.40 -44.32 -17.60
C PHE A 165 0.18 -44.76 -19.06
N ARG A 166 -1.05 -44.69 -19.59
CA ARG A 166 -1.34 -45.01 -21.00
C ARG A 166 -0.57 -44.09 -21.94
N ASP A 167 -0.65 -42.79 -21.71
CA ASP A 167 -0.10 -41.80 -22.63
C ASP A 167 1.45 -41.88 -22.64
N GLY A 168 2.07 -42.24 -21.51
CA GLY A 168 3.50 -42.48 -21.39
C GLY A 168 4.06 -43.73 -22.08
N ILE A 169 3.24 -44.71 -22.48
CA ILE A 169 3.68 -45.97 -23.15
C ILE A 169 3.35 -46.04 -24.65
N CYS A 170 2.92 -44.93 -25.27
CA CYS A 170 2.48 -44.92 -26.66
C CYS A 170 3.65 -44.68 -27.64
N ASN A 171 3.85 -45.60 -28.60
CA ASN A 171 4.97 -45.56 -29.57
C ASN A 171 4.86 -44.48 -30.66
N ASP A 172 3.76 -43.72 -30.74
CA ASP A 172 3.56 -42.67 -31.75
C ASP A 172 4.16 -41.30 -31.34
N ALA A 173 4.73 -41.17 -30.14
CA ALA A 173 5.41 -39.96 -29.70
C ALA A 173 6.78 -39.82 -30.39
N SER A 174 6.93 -38.82 -31.27
CA SER A 174 8.15 -38.64 -32.07
C SER A 174 9.33 -38.00 -31.32
N HIS A 175 9.18 -37.71 -30.02
CA HIS A 175 10.16 -36.97 -29.22
C HIS A 175 10.33 -37.54 -27.80
N GLU A 176 11.57 -37.56 -27.34
CA GLU A 176 12.00 -38.09 -26.03
C GLU A 176 11.45 -37.26 -24.83
N GLU A 177 11.03 -36.02 -25.08
CA GLU A 177 10.54 -35.07 -24.07
C GLU A 177 9.12 -35.40 -23.56
N ASP A 178 8.21 -35.85 -24.43
CA ASP A 178 6.79 -36.06 -24.07
C ASP A 178 6.63 -37.16 -23.00
N HIS A 179 7.35 -38.27 -23.13
CA HIS A 179 7.34 -39.37 -22.14
C HIS A 179 7.82 -38.91 -20.73
N SER A 180 8.62 -37.85 -20.66
CA SER A 180 9.14 -37.29 -19.39
C SER A 180 8.10 -36.46 -18.64
N HIS A 181 7.10 -35.89 -19.32
CA HIS A 181 6.04 -35.11 -18.65
C HIS A 181 4.99 -36.03 -18.01
N TYR A 182 4.49 -37.04 -18.73
CA TYR A 182 3.45 -37.94 -18.23
C TYR A 182 3.90 -38.75 -17.01
N SER A 183 5.19 -39.11 -16.96
CA SER A 183 5.78 -39.86 -15.85
C SER A 183 5.87 -39.08 -14.54
N GLN A 184 6.03 -37.74 -14.58
CA GLN A 184 6.03 -36.90 -13.37
C GLN A 184 4.61 -36.73 -12.77
N ASP A 185 3.61 -36.45 -13.61
CA ASP A 185 2.21 -36.34 -13.17
C ASP A 185 1.64 -37.69 -12.68
N LEU A 186 2.21 -38.82 -13.16
CA LEU A 186 1.96 -40.16 -12.63
C LEU A 186 2.53 -40.34 -11.21
N GLU A 187 3.80 -39.97 -10.95
CA GLU A 187 4.40 -40.05 -9.60
C GLU A 187 3.64 -39.21 -8.56
N ILE A 188 3.21 -38.00 -8.92
CA ILE A 188 2.39 -37.13 -8.06
C ILE A 188 1.06 -37.81 -7.71
N SER A 189 0.38 -38.39 -8.70
CA SER A 189 -0.94 -39.02 -8.51
C SER A 189 -0.86 -40.30 -7.67
N LEU A 190 0.17 -41.12 -7.89
CA LEU A 190 0.46 -42.31 -7.06
C LEU A 190 0.85 -41.93 -5.63
N SER A 191 1.62 -40.86 -5.44
CA SER A 191 1.99 -40.34 -4.12
C SER A 191 0.77 -39.82 -3.34
N ALA A 192 -0.15 -39.13 -4.01
CA ALA A 192 -1.41 -38.67 -3.40
C ALA A 192 -2.26 -39.86 -2.92
N LEU A 193 -2.47 -40.87 -3.77
CA LEU A 193 -3.20 -42.09 -3.41
C LEU A 193 -2.51 -42.83 -2.23
N SER A 194 -1.19 -42.99 -2.30
CA SER A 194 -0.38 -43.63 -1.24
C SER A 194 -0.52 -42.92 0.11
N SER A 195 -0.67 -41.59 0.12
CA SER A 195 -0.80 -40.80 1.35
C SER A 195 -2.09 -41.07 2.14
N LEU A 196 -3.17 -41.52 1.47
CA LEU A 196 -4.47 -41.77 2.09
C LEU A 196 -4.47 -43.01 2.99
N SER A 197 -3.57 -43.97 2.75
CA SER A 197 -3.39 -45.19 3.56
C SER A 197 -3.12 -44.92 5.05
N LYS A 198 -2.67 -43.70 5.40
CA LYS A 198 -2.37 -43.25 6.76
C LYS A 198 -3.62 -42.99 7.62
N PHE A 199 -4.81 -42.97 7.04
CA PHE A 199 -6.07 -42.67 7.71
C PHE A 199 -7.01 -43.88 7.61
N GLN A 200 -7.01 -44.75 8.63
CA GLN A 200 -7.66 -46.07 8.56
C GLN A 200 -9.09 -46.00 8.02
N ASP A 201 -9.97 -45.19 8.62
CA ASP A 201 -11.39 -45.16 8.27
C ASP A 201 -11.64 -44.59 6.85
N VAL A 202 -10.76 -43.70 6.39
CA VAL A 202 -10.79 -43.17 5.01
C VAL A 202 -10.24 -44.20 4.02
N SER A 203 -9.19 -44.94 4.40
CA SER A 203 -8.59 -46.02 3.61
C SER A 203 -9.57 -47.19 3.43
N GLU A 204 -10.28 -47.57 4.50
CA GLU A 204 -11.39 -48.54 4.50
C GLU A 204 -12.56 -48.05 3.62
N CYS A 205 -12.92 -46.77 3.68
CA CYS A 205 -14.03 -46.22 2.89
C CYS A 205 -13.72 -46.00 1.39
N MET A 206 -12.45 -45.99 0.97
CA MET A 206 -12.02 -45.65 -0.40
C MET A 206 -11.28 -46.79 -1.13
N GLU A 207 -11.13 -47.95 -0.50
CA GLU A 207 -10.47 -49.16 -1.05
C GLU A 207 -8.99 -48.91 -1.44
N VAL A 208 -8.30 -48.02 -0.71
CA VAL A 208 -6.98 -47.46 -1.11
C VAL A 208 -5.91 -48.54 -1.29
N SER A 209 -5.82 -49.49 -0.36
CA SER A 209 -4.79 -50.55 -0.40
C SER A 209 -4.94 -51.45 -1.64
N GLU A 210 -6.16 -51.87 -1.95
CA GLU A 210 -6.46 -52.73 -3.11
C GLU A 210 -6.14 -52.01 -4.43
N LYS A 211 -6.44 -50.71 -4.51
CA LYS A 211 -6.10 -49.89 -5.68
C LYS A 211 -4.58 -49.70 -5.84
N LEU A 212 -3.81 -49.61 -4.76
CA LEU A 212 -2.34 -49.53 -4.81
C LEU A 212 -1.71 -50.84 -5.28
N GLU A 213 -2.12 -51.98 -4.72
CA GLU A 213 -1.66 -53.30 -5.14
C GLU A 213 -1.97 -53.59 -6.62
N ARG A 214 -3.17 -53.21 -7.09
CA ARG A 214 -3.56 -53.36 -8.50
C ARG A 214 -2.63 -52.59 -9.45
N TRP A 215 -2.27 -51.35 -9.13
CA TRP A 215 -1.36 -50.55 -9.96
C TRP A 215 0.06 -51.13 -10.00
N GLN A 216 0.58 -51.65 -8.88
CA GLN A 216 1.89 -52.31 -8.87
C GLN A 216 1.92 -53.53 -9.81
N GLN A 217 0.86 -54.35 -9.83
CA GLN A 217 0.79 -55.52 -10.72
C GLN A 217 0.73 -55.16 -12.21
N GLU A 218 0.02 -54.08 -12.61
CA GLU A 218 0.00 -53.63 -14.02
C GLU A 218 1.40 -53.20 -14.51
N PHE A 219 2.16 -52.46 -13.70
CA PHE A 219 3.50 -52.01 -14.06
C PHE A 219 4.51 -53.17 -14.22
N ILE A 220 4.40 -54.20 -13.36
CA ILE A 220 5.24 -55.41 -13.40
C ILE A 220 4.91 -56.28 -14.61
N GLN A 221 3.63 -56.37 -15.00
CA GLN A 221 3.22 -57.13 -16.17
C GLN A 221 3.69 -56.48 -17.49
N HIS A 222 3.72 -55.14 -17.57
CA HIS A 222 4.22 -54.44 -18.76
C HIS A 222 5.72 -54.70 -19.02
N HIS A 223 6.55 -54.70 -17.97
CA HIS A 223 8.01 -54.88 -18.08
C HIS A 223 8.40 -56.17 -18.81
N ARG A 224 7.79 -57.30 -18.42
CA ARG A 224 8.09 -58.62 -18.98
C ARG A 224 7.85 -58.65 -20.50
N VAL A 225 6.72 -58.08 -20.96
CA VAL A 225 6.34 -58.03 -22.38
C VAL A 225 7.32 -57.19 -23.22
N LEU A 226 7.99 -56.20 -22.62
CA LEU A 226 9.03 -55.42 -23.32
C LEU A 226 10.34 -56.21 -23.43
N SER A 227 10.72 -56.94 -22.38
CA SER A 227 11.94 -57.77 -22.35
C SER A 227 11.97 -58.83 -23.46
N ASP A 228 10.88 -59.59 -23.62
CA ASP A 228 10.84 -60.74 -24.53
C ASP A 228 10.98 -60.30 -26.00
N LYS A 229 10.25 -59.25 -26.41
CA LYS A 229 10.34 -58.66 -27.76
C LYS A 229 11.76 -58.28 -28.17
N MET A 230 12.56 -57.78 -27.22
CA MET A 230 13.93 -57.32 -27.49
C MET A 230 14.91 -58.48 -27.70
N GLN A 231 14.63 -59.68 -27.14
CA GLN A 231 15.41 -60.87 -27.45
C GLN A 231 15.04 -61.44 -28.83
N ASP A 232 13.78 -61.38 -29.25
CA ASP A 232 13.33 -61.90 -30.54
C ASP A 232 13.98 -61.16 -31.73
N TYR A 233 13.97 -59.82 -31.75
CA TYR A 233 14.57 -59.03 -32.84
C TYR A 233 16.09 -59.25 -33.00
N ARG A 234 16.79 -59.66 -31.93
CA ARG A 234 18.20 -60.07 -31.99
C ARG A 234 18.36 -61.40 -32.74
N ILE A 235 17.44 -62.34 -32.53
CA ILE A 235 17.48 -63.68 -33.13
C ILE A 235 17.06 -63.65 -34.61
N SER A 236 16.10 -62.79 -34.98
CA SER A 236 15.71 -62.57 -36.38
C SER A 236 16.73 -61.74 -37.18
N GLY A 237 17.60 -60.98 -36.49
CA GLY A 237 18.56 -60.06 -37.11
C GLY A 237 17.97 -58.68 -37.48
N GLU A 238 16.73 -58.40 -37.06
CA GLU A 238 15.96 -57.18 -37.33
C GLU A 238 16.53 -55.98 -36.56
N SER A 239 17.66 -55.51 -37.08
CA SER A 239 18.60 -54.59 -36.44
C SER A 239 18.08 -53.14 -36.32
N LYS A 240 16.82 -52.87 -36.66
CA LYS A 240 16.16 -51.56 -36.50
C LYS A 240 15.10 -51.62 -35.41
N GLU A 241 14.24 -52.63 -35.45
CA GLU A 241 13.11 -52.84 -34.54
C GLU A 241 13.60 -53.12 -33.10
N LEU A 242 14.80 -53.70 -32.99
CA LEU A 242 15.60 -53.85 -31.77
C LEU A 242 16.06 -52.51 -31.14
N ARG A 243 16.13 -51.41 -31.91
CA ARG A 243 16.53 -50.07 -31.42
C ARG A 243 15.34 -49.28 -30.89
N ASP A 244 14.18 -49.36 -31.54
CA ASP A 244 13.02 -48.54 -31.19
C ASP A 244 12.46 -48.92 -29.79
N HIS A 245 12.39 -50.22 -29.48
CA HIS A 245 11.99 -50.73 -28.16
C HIS A 245 12.99 -50.42 -27.04
N LEU A 246 14.23 -50.05 -27.39
CA LEU A 246 15.28 -49.69 -26.43
C LEU A 246 14.96 -48.35 -25.71
N LEU A 247 14.16 -47.47 -26.34
CA LEU A 247 13.80 -46.14 -25.80
C LEU A 247 12.68 -46.20 -24.74
N ILE A 248 11.68 -47.06 -24.93
CA ILE A 248 10.54 -47.21 -23.97
C ILE A 248 11.05 -47.59 -22.57
N ALA A 249 12.09 -48.43 -22.53
CA ALA A 249 12.74 -48.87 -21.29
C ALA A 249 13.50 -47.73 -20.54
N GLN A 250 13.71 -46.58 -21.17
CA GLN A 250 14.38 -45.44 -20.55
C GLN A 250 13.41 -44.55 -19.75
N ALA A 251 12.17 -44.39 -20.22
CA ALA A 251 11.21 -43.45 -19.63
C ALA A 251 10.53 -43.96 -18.34
N LEU A 252 10.27 -45.27 -18.24
CA LEU A 252 9.48 -45.85 -17.13
C LEU A 252 10.27 -46.05 -15.81
N ILE A 253 11.55 -45.67 -15.77
CA ILE A 253 12.46 -45.93 -14.63
C ILE A 253 11.98 -45.26 -13.33
N CYS A 254 11.18 -44.18 -13.37
CA CYS A 254 10.61 -43.58 -12.14
C CYS A 254 9.67 -44.55 -11.38
N ILE A 255 9.05 -45.51 -12.08
CA ILE A 255 8.11 -46.48 -11.51
C ILE A 255 8.84 -47.59 -10.73
N ASP A 256 10.13 -47.83 -11.00
CA ASP A 256 10.95 -48.85 -10.30
C ASP A 256 10.89 -48.65 -8.77
N LYS A 257 10.88 -47.40 -8.30
CA LYS A 257 10.79 -47.03 -6.88
C LYS A 257 9.43 -47.30 -6.24
N PHE A 258 8.33 -47.21 -7.01
CA PHE A 258 6.97 -47.48 -6.52
C PHE A 258 6.66 -48.98 -6.43
N CYS A 259 7.27 -49.80 -7.30
CA CYS A 259 7.18 -51.26 -7.25
C CYS A 259 8.20 -51.86 -6.26
N GLY A 260 9.26 -51.12 -5.92
CA GLY A 260 10.18 -51.45 -4.83
C GLY A 260 10.91 -52.78 -5.04
N LYS A 261 10.75 -53.71 -4.11
CA LYS A 261 11.52 -54.96 -4.05
C LYS A 261 11.36 -55.88 -5.27
N GLU A 262 10.28 -55.77 -6.03
CA GLU A 262 10.07 -56.65 -7.20
C GLU A 262 10.89 -56.25 -8.43
N PHE A 263 11.41 -55.02 -8.51
CA PHE A 263 12.30 -54.56 -9.59
C PHE A 263 13.77 -54.37 -9.17
N GLU A 264 14.12 -54.63 -7.90
CA GLU A 264 15.38 -54.22 -7.25
C GLU A 264 16.69 -54.67 -7.95
N ASN A 265 16.63 -55.70 -8.83
CA ASN A 265 17.74 -56.10 -9.71
C ASN A 265 17.33 -56.35 -11.18
N ASN A 266 16.08 -56.08 -11.55
CA ASN A 266 15.54 -56.47 -12.87
C ASN A 266 14.52 -55.47 -13.46
N GLY A 267 14.47 -54.22 -12.97
CA GLY A 267 13.66 -53.14 -13.53
C GLY A 267 14.11 -52.69 -14.93
N TYR A 268 13.48 -51.64 -15.46
CA TYR A 268 13.65 -51.25 -16.87
C TYR A 268 15.11 -50.87 -17.23
N GLY A 269 15.86 -50.27 -16.30
CA GLY A 269 17.25 -49.83 -16.50
C GLY A 269 18.32 -50.92 -16.65
N VAL A 270 17.98 -52.21 -16.55
CA VAL A 270 18.93 -53.33 -16.80
C VAL A 270 18.89 -53.76 -18.27
N LEU A 271 17.69 -54.00 -18.79
CA LEU A 271 17.40 -54.54 -20.13
C LEU A 271 18.12 -53.78 -21.27
N TYR A 272 18.13 -52.45 -21.18
CA TYR A 272 18.74 -51.52 -22.13
C TYR A 272 20.21 -51.85 -22.50
N ARG A 273 21.00 -52.43 -21.59
CA ARG A 273 22.47 -52.52 -21.74
C ARG A 273 22.98 -53.70 -22.58
N GLN A 274 22.15 -54.68 -22.91
CA GLN A 274 22.60 -56.00 -23.39
C GLN A 274 22.89 -56.09 -24.91
N TYR A 275 22.13 -55.39 -25.76
CA TYR A 275 21.90 -55.80 -27.15
C TYR A 275 22.83 -55.21 -28.25
N ARG A 276 24.13 -54.97 -27.96
CA ARG A 276 24.97 -54.04 -28.75
C ARG A 276 26.12 -54.62 -29.62
N LEU A 277 26.45 -55.92 -29.59
CA LEU A 277 27.85 -56.35 -29.86
C LEU A 277 28.20 -57.25 -31.09
N GLU A 278 27.27 -57.75 -31.92
CA GLU A 278 27.51 -59.03 -32.65
C GLU A 278 27.83 -59.00 -34.19
N LEU A 279 28.02 -57.85 -34.85
CA LEU A 279 27.87 -57.70 -36.33
C LEU A 279 29.19 -57.58 -37.19
N ILE A 280 30.12 -58.58 -37.23
CA ILE A 280 31.56 -58.30 -37.54
C ILE A 280 32.40 -59.16 -38.58
N LYS A 281 31.94 -60.27 -39.22
CA LYS A 281 32.89 -61.33 -39.75
C LYS A 281 32.64 -61.90 -41.20
N GLY A 282 33.60 -61.83 -42.16
CA GLY A 282 33.36 -62.33 -43.55
C GLY A 282 34.38 -62.21 -44.75
N CYS A 283 34.98 -61.06 -45.12
CA CYS A 283 35.13 -60.71 -46.57
C CYS A 283 36.53 -60.76 -47.26
N LYS A 284 37.51 -61.51 -46.75
CA LYS A 284 38.97 -61.29 -47.01
C LYS A 284 39.53 -61.36 -48.45
N GLU A 285 38.84 -61.92 -49.45
CA GLU A 285 39.56 -62.60 -50.55
C GLU A 285 39.91 -61.73 -51.77
N SER A 286 39.09 -60.75 -52.15
CA SER A 286 39.29 -59.94 -53.37
C SER A 286 40.49 -58.98 -53.30
N SER A 287 41.06 -58.76 -52.11
CA SER A 287 42.08 -57.73 -51.85
C SER A 287 43.50 -58.16 -52.26
N ARG A 288 43.71 -58.49 -53.54
CA ARG A 288 45.05 -58.79 -54.10
C ARG A 288 45.37 -58.10 -55.43
N THR A 289 44.46 -58.14 -56.40
CA THR A 289 44.71 -57.68 -57.78
C THR A 289 45.12 -56.21 -57.89
N VAL A 290 44.53 -55.33 -57.07
CA VAL A 290 44.66 -53.88 -57.29
C VAL A 290 46.03 -53.32 -56.88
N LEU A 291 46.84 -54.09 -56.15
CA LEU A 291 48.17 -53.69 -55.69
C LEU A 291 49.14 -53.45 -56.86
N GLU A 292 48.97 -54.18 -57.98
CA GLU A 292 49.94 -54.20 -59.07
C GLU A 292 49.83 -52.98 -60.00
N CYS A 293 48.62 -52.44 -60.22
CA CYS A 293 48.41 -51.30 -61.13
C CYS A 293 48.98 -49.98 -60.57
N ILE A 294 49.08 -49.85 -59.25
CA ILE A 294 49.56 -48.64 -58.56
C ILE A 294 51.03 -48.36 -58.87
N ALA A 295 51.85 -49.41 -58.97
CA ALA A 295 53.30 -49.32 -59.10
C ALA A 295 53.77 -48.68 -60.41
N MET A 296 52.88 -48.52 -61.40
CA MET A 296 53.17 -47.89 -62.70
C MET A 296 52.67 -46.45 -62.83
N GLY A 297 51.99 -45.90 -61.82
CA GLY A 297 51.34 -44.59 -61.90
C GLY A 297 50.06 -44.53 -62.75
N ASP A 298 49.57 -45.69 -63.24
CA ASP A 298 48.29 -45.80 -63.96
C ASP A 298 47.10 -45.84 -62.98
N TYR A 299 46.82 -44.67 -62.41
CA TYR A 299 45.66 -44.46 -61.54
C TYR A 299 44.31 -44.53 -62.28
N ALA A 300 44.28 -44.62 -63.62
CA ALA A 300 43.03 -44.85 -64.34
C ALA A 300 42.64 -46.34 -64.30
N LYS A 301 43.62 -47.24 -64.43
CA LYS A 301 43.40 -48.69 -64.46
C LYS A 301 43.18 -49.31 -63.08
N ALA A 302 43.90 -48.84 -62.05
CA ALA A 302 43.73 -49.33 -60.67
C ALA A 302 42.31 -49.07 -60.10
N ASP A 303 41.57 -48.10 -60.67
CA ASP A 303 40.22 -47.73 -60.25
C ASP A 303 39.14 -48.74 -60.65
N VAL A 304 39.33 -49.45 -61.77
CA VAL A 304 38.32 -50.37 -62.31
C VAL A 304 38.21 -51.62 -61.45
N GLU A 305 39.36 -52.21 -61.09
CA GLU A 305 39.42 -53.44 -60.29
C GLU A 305 38.91 -53.25 -58.84
N LEU A 306 38.94 -52.01 -58.33
CA LEU A 306 38.47 -51.68 -56.97
C LEU A 306 36.96 -51.60 -56.83
N TYR A 307 36.20 -51.50 -57.92
CA TYR A 307 34.73 -51.50 -57.87
C TYR A 307 34.18 -52.83 -57.33
N ASN A 308 34.83 -53.94 -57.68
CA ASN A 308 34.34 -55.32 -57.51
C ASN A 308 34.44 -55.88 -56.07
N ILE A 309 34.64 -55.02 -55.06
CA ILE A 309 35.01 -55.40 -53.68
C ILE A 309 34.13 -54.71 -52.61
N ALA A 310 33.37 -53.67 -52.98
CA ALA A 310 33.09 -52.56 -52.06
C ALA A 310 31.96 -52.73 -51.02
N ASP A 311 31.09 -53.74 -51.12
CA ASP A 311 29.78 -53.75 -50.42
C ASP A 311 29.65 -54.71 -49.22
N ASP A 312 30.68 -55.50 -48.90
CA ASP A 312 30.61 -56.52 -47.83
C ASP A 312 31.47 -56.15 -46.60
N LYS A 313 30.87 -56.21 -45.41
CA LYS A 313 31.21 -55.29 -44.29
C LYS A 313 32.26 -55.83 -43.32
N PHE A 314 33.02 -56.85 -43.71
CA PHE A 314 33.73 -57.71 -42.78
C PHE A 314 35.15 -58.15 -43.26
N LEU A 315 35.78 -57.35 -44.11
CA LEU A 315 37.20 -57.51 -44.53
C LEU A 315 38.14 -57.38 -43.31
N THR A 316 39.14 -58.26 -43.16
CA THR A 316 40.09 -58.12 -42.05
C THR A 316 41.14 -57.04 -42.34
N ALA A 317 41.41 -56.21 -41.33
CA ALA A 317 42.23 -55.01 -41.44
C ALA A 317 43.59 -55.19 -42.14
N LYS A 318 44.31 -56.30 -41.97
CA LYS A 318 45.66 -56.48 -42.53
C LYS A 318 45.71 -56.33 -44.06
N ASP A 319 44.81 -57.00 -44.76
CA ASP A 319 44.90 -57.15 -46.21
C ASP A 319 44.36 -55.88 -46.91
N SER A 320 43.29 -55.30 -46.34
CA SER A 320 42.83 -53.95 -46.68
C SER A 320 43.92 -52.88 -46.45
N ALA A 321 44.65 -52.94 -45.32
CA ALA A 321 45.69 -51.98 -44.98
C ALA A 321 46.89 -51.99 -45.95
N GLN A 322 47.25 -53.13 -46.54
CA GLN A 322 48.35 -53.18 -47.51
C GLN A 322 48.00 -52.43 -48.81
N MET A 323 46.82 -52.70 -49.39
CA MET A 323 46.36 -52.02 -50.60
C MET A 323 46.23 -50.51 -50.37
N LYS A 324 45.65 -50.16 -49.23
CA LYS A 324 45.50 -48.80 -48.71
C LYS A 324 46.87 -48.10 -48.62
N HIS A 325 47.88 -48.71 -48.00
CA HIS A 325 49.24 -48.17 -47.84
C HIS A 325 49.92 -47.84 -49.18
N ASP A 326 49.89 -48.75 -50.15
CA ASP A 326 50.70 -48.58 -51.36
C ASP A 326 50.10 -47.57 -52.35
N ILE A 327 48.76 -47.44 -52.42
CA ILE A 327 48.10 -46.32 -53.12
C ILE A 327 48.54 -44.98 -52.50
N GLN A 328 48.49 -44.87 -51.17
CA GLN A 328 48.84 -43.64 -50.46
C GLN A 328 50.28 -43.23 -50.72
N ARG A 329 51.22 -44.17 -50.67
CA ARG A 329 52.65 -43.89 -50.77
C ARG A 329 53.00 -43.21 -52.10
N SER A 330 52.47 -43.74 -53.21
CA SER A 330 52.76 -43.22 -54.56
C SER A 330 52.20 -41.80 -54.76
N LEU A 331 50.96 -41.55 -54.31
CA LEU A 331 50.34 -40.23 -54.41
C LEU A 331 50.97 -39.19 -53.46
N ASN A 332 51.33 -39.58 -52.23
CA ASN A 332 51.97 -38.65 -51.29
C ASN A 332 53.31 -38.11 -51.79
N THR A 333 54.10 -38.90 -52.53
CA THR A 333 55.36 -38.42 -53.12
C THR A 333 55.09 -37.30 -54.14
N LEU A 334 54.21 -37.53 -55.12
CA LEU A 334 53.87 -36.53 -56.14
C LEU A 334 53.32 -35.21 -55.54
N MET A 335 52.56 -35.32 -54.45
CA MET A 335 52.05 -34.15 -53.72
C MET A 335 53.17 -33.42 -52.95
N ASN A 336 54.01 -34.13 -52.20
CA ASN A 336 55.16 -33.56 -51.47
C ASN A 336 56.06 -32.71 -52.38
N ASP A 337 56.44 -33.24 -53.54
CA ASP A 337 57.43 -32.61 -54.42
C ASP A 337 56.89 -31.30 -55.01
N THR A 338 55.59 -31.26 -55.31
CA THR A 338 54.89 -30.07 -55.81
C THR A 338 54.71 -29.01 -54.73
N GLU A 339 54.38 -29.40 -53.50
CA GLU A 339 54.34 -28.49 -52.35
C GLU A 339 55.72 -27.87 -52.09
N SER A 340 56.81 -28.64 -52.24
CA SER A 340 58.18 -28.15 -52.08
C SER A 340 58.53 -27.04 -53.09
N ILE A 341 58.15 -27.23 -54.37
CA ILE A 341 58.34 -26.24 -55.43
C ILE A 341 57.53 -24.97 -55.14
N ALA A 342 56.27 -25.10 -54.71
CA ALA A 342 55.41 -23.96 -54.38
C ALA A 342 55.95 -23.10 -53.21
N ASN A 343 56.44 -23.74 -52.14
CA ASN A 343 57.05 -23.03 -51.01
C ASN A 343 58.31 -22.25 -51.41
N SER A 344 58.99 -22.63 -52.50
CA SER A 344 60.20 -21.93 -52.96
C SER A 344 59.93 -20.52 -53.52
N LEU A 345 58.67 -20.11 -53.67
CA LEU A 345 58.27 -18.76 -54.13
C LEU A 345 58.46 -17.67 -53.04
N ASP A 346 58.50 -18.07 -51.77
CA ASP A 346 58.59 -17.16 -50.62
C ASP A 346 59.86 -16.28 -50.65
N GLY A 347 59.76 -15.07 -50.08
CA GLY A 347 60.81 -14.06 -50.02
C GLY A 347 61.24 -13.43 -51.35
N LYS A 348 60.83 -14.00 -52.50
CA LYS A 348 61.28 -13.60 -53.85
C LYS A 348 60.29 -12.71 -54.61
N ILE A 349 59.01 -12.69 -54.20
CA ILE A 349 57.90 -11.99 -54.88
C ILE A 349 58.23 -10.53 -55.23
N GLU A 350 58.83 -9.80 -54.29
CA GLU A 350 59.16 -8.37 -54.42
C GLU A 350 60.53 -8.11 -55.09
N LYS A 351 61.38 -9.15 -55.23
CA LYS A 351 62.84 -8.99 -55.36
C LYS A 351 63.46 -9.59 -56.62
N GLU A 352 62.89 -10.67 -57.19
CA GLU A 352 63.49 -11.35 -58.36
C GLU A 352 62.49 -11.71 -59.47
N THR A 353 62.27 -10.79 -60.42
CA THR A 353 61.24 -10.88 -61.47
C THR A 353 61.32 -12.14 -62.35
N ASN A 354 62.51 -12.61 -62.73
CA ASN A 354 62.65 -13.68 -63.74
C ASN A 354 62.42 -15.08 -63.15
N LYS A 355 63.10 -15.43 -62.05
CA LYS A 355 63.00 -16.75 -61.39
C LYS A 355 61.57 -17.08 -60.95
N ARG A 356 60.82 -16.06 -60.53
CA ARG A 356 59.38 -16.17 -60.21
C ARG A 356 58.60 -16.85 -61.34
N ASN A 357 58.89 -16.52 -62.60
CA ASN A 357 58.10 -16.98 -63.75
C ASN A 357 58.41 -18.44 -64.14
N GLU A 358 59.59 -18.99 -63.80
CA GLU A 358 59.94 -20.40 -64.07
C GLU A 358 59.25 -21.34 -63.07
N ILE A 359 59.31 -21.00 -61.78
CA ILE A 359 58.61 -21.73 -60.69
C ILE A 359 57.10 -21.80 -60.97
N LEU A 360 56.52 -20.72 -61.50
CA LEU A 360 55.12 -20.64 -61.92
C LEU A 360 54.74 -21.53 -63.12
N LYS A 361 55.68 -22.19 -63.81
CA LYS A 361 55.38 -23.17 -64.86
C LYS A 361 55.27 -24.59 -64.30
N GLU A 362 56.26 -25.01 -63.51
CA GLU A 362 56.40 -26.41 -63.05
C GLU A 362 55.21 -26.84 -62.15
N ILE A 363 54.73 -25.93 -61.30
CA ILE A 363 53.53 -26.13 -60.46
C ILE A 363 52.29 -26.47 -61.30
N LYS A 364 52.14 -25.87 -62.50
CA LYS A 364 50.96 -26.03 -63.36
C LYS A 364 50.89 -27.43 -63.99
N GLU A 365 52.04 -28.04 -64.26
CA GLU A 365 52.15 -29.38 -64.86
C GLU A 365 51.79 -30.48 -63.83
N ASN A 366 52.37 -30.44 -62.63
CA ASN A 366 52.10 -31.45 -61.59
C ASN A 366 50.65 -31.41 -61.06
N VAL A 367 50.09 -30.21 -60.84
CA VAL A 367 48.69 -30.04 -60.39
C VAL A 367 47.71 -30.68 -61.37
N THR A 368 48.01 -30.65 -62.67
CA THR A 368 47.17 -31.27 -63.71
C THR A 368 47.14 -32.80 -63.59
N ALA A 369 48.24 -33.45 -63.21
CA ALA A 369 48.28 -34.89 -62.97
C ALA A 369 47.45 -35.31 -61.76
N VAL A 370 47.50 -34.55 -60.66
CA VAL A 370 46.73 -34.87 -59.44
C VAL A 370 45.22 -34.61 -59.62
N ARG A 371 44.85 -33.61 -60.43
CA ARG A 371 43.46 -33.36 -60.88
C ARG A 371 42.86 -34.54 -61.68
N LEU A 372 43.67 -35.40 -62.29
CA LEU A 372 43.19 -36.60 -62.99
C LEU A 372 42.81 -37.73 -62.02
N VAL A 373 43.59 -37.93 -60.96
CA VAL A 373 43.36 -39.02 -59.98
C VAL A 373 42.12 -38.77 -59.13
N SER A 374 41.84 -37.51 -58.80
CA SER A 374 40.62 -37.09 -58.09
C SER A 374 39.31 -37.35 -58.87
N SER A 375 39.37 -37.84 -60.11
CA SER A 375 38.22 -38.34 -60.89
C SER A 375 37.93 -39.85 -60.73
N LYS A 376 38.69 -40.58 -59.89
CA LYS A 376 38.73 -42.05 -59.84
C LYS A 376 38.11 -42.61 -58.55
N GLN A 377 36.85 -43.03 -58.68
CA GLN A 377 35.89 -43.19 -57.58
C GLN A 377 36.22 -44.31 -56.59
N ASN A 378 36.90 -45.37 -57.01
CA ASN A 378 37.17 -46.54 -56.19
C ASN A 378 38.58 -46.49 -55.55
N ILE A 379 39.57 -45.86 -56.19
CA ILE A 379 40.82 -45.43 -55.53
C ILE A 379 40.50 -44.53 -54.34
N ILE A 380 39.57 -43.59 -54.52
CA ILE A 380 39.04 -42.69 -53.48
C ILE A 380 38.31 -43.44 -52.34
N LYS A 381 37.96 -44.73 -52.50
CA LYS A 381 37.43 -45.59 -51.43
C LYS A 381 38.54 -46.29 -50.61
N LEU A 382 39.73 -46.48 -51.17
CA LEU A 382 40.83 -47.20 -50.49
C LEU A 382 41.88 -46.34 -49.81
N LEU A 383 41.99 -45.05 -50.13
CA LEU A 383 42.89 -44.13 -49.43
C LEU A 383 42.62 -44.14 -47.90
N ASP A 384 43.62 -43.79 -47.08
CA ASP A 384 43.32 -43.36 -45.71
C ASP A 384 42.73 -41.96 -45.74
N ASP A 385 41.97 -41.63 -44.70
CA ASP A 385 41.31 -40.33 -44.60
C ASP A 385 42.34 -39.19 -44.63
N LYS A 386 43.59 -39.46 -44.21
CA LYS A 386 44.72 -38.54 -44.36
C LYS A 386 45.11 -38.29 -45.83
N THR A 387 45.36 -39.32 -46.63
CA THR A 387 45.78 -39.13 -48.05
C THR A 387 44.60 -38.85 -48.97
N LYS A 388 43.39 -39.30 -48.61
CA LYS A 388 42.14 -38.90 -49.25
C LYS A 388 41.89 -37.42 -49.04
N SER A 389 41.90 -36.97 -47.79
CA SER A 389 41.84 -35.55 -47.44
C SER A 389 42.94 -34.78 -48.16
N ARG A 390 44.20 -35.25 -48.14
CA ARG A 390 45.29 -34.57 -48.88
C ARG A 390 45.11 -34.56 -50.40
N LEU A 391 44.46 -35.57 -51.01
CA LEU A 391 44.21 -35.61 -52.45
C LEU A 391 43.05 -34.69 -52.85
N GLU A 392 41.94 -34.74 -52.11
CA GLU A 392 40.77 -33.87 -52.29
C GLU A 392 41.16 -32.41 -52.00
N ASN A 393 41.91 -32.19 -50.93
CA ASN A 393 42.51 -30.92 -50.59
C ASN A 393 43.76 -30.59 -51.40
N PHE A 394 44.31 -31.41 -52.31
CA PHE A 394 45.63 -31.09 -52.89
C PHE A 394 45.63 -29.76 -53.65
N ASN A 395 44.56 -29.52 -54.40
CA ASN A 395 44.34 -28.22 -55.04
C ASN A 395 44.21 -27.09 -54.01
N TYR A 396 43.56 -27.37 -52.87
CA TYR A 396 43.38 -26.44 -51.76
C TYR A 396 44.66 -26.22 -50.94
N ASP A 397 45.54 -27.21 -50.78
CA ASP A 397 46.81 -27.09 -50.06
C ASP A 397 47.86 -26.37 -50.92
N ILE A 398 47.86 -26.56 -52.24
CA ILE A 398 48.63 -25.71 -53.18
C ILE A 398 48.06 -24.29 -53.26
N ASP A 399 46.74 -24.12 -53.39
CA ASP A 399 46.07 -22.81 -53.29
C ASP A 399 46.41 -22.12 -51.96
N LYS A 400 46.40 -22.85 -50.85
CA LYS A 400 46.75 -22.39 -49.49
C LYS A 400 48.22 -22.09 -49.29
N ILE A 401 49.16 -22.80 -49.93
CA ILE A 401 50.59 -22.44 -49.89
C ILE A 401 50.80 -21.13 -50.65
N LEU A 402 50.29 -21.03 -51.88
CA LEU A 402 50.37 -19.81 -52.69
C LEU A 402 49.64 -18.65 -52.01
N SER A 403 48.51 -18.93 -51.38
CA SER A 403 47.71 -17.97 -50.62
C SER A 403 48.35 -17.58 -49.30
N ALA A 404 49.02 -18.47 -48.58
CA ALA A 404 49.75 -18.11 -47.37
C ALA A 404 50.89 -17.15 -47.70
N ILE A 405 51.60 -17.37 -48.80
CA ILE A 405 52.67 -16.46 -49.26
C ILE A 405 52.09 -15.10 -49.70
N LEU A 406 50.93 -15.08 -50.38
CA LEU A 406 50.23 -13.83 -50.73
C LEU A 406 49.62 -13.13 -49.49
N LEU A 407 49.11 -13.90 -48.52
CA LEU A 407 48.59 -13.40 -47.25
C LEU A 407 49.70 -12.80 -46.40
N ILE A 408 50.89 -13.40 -46.32
CA ILE A 408 52.06 -12.81 -45.62
C ILE A 408 52.41 -11.43 -46.21
N GLY A 409 52.30 -11.25 -47.53
CA GLY A 409 52.44 -9.93 -48.16
C GLY A 409 51.34 -8.95 -47.73
N LEU A 410 50.08 -9.41 -47.69
CA LEU A 410 48.95 -8.63 -47.20
C LEU A 410 48.99 -8.37 -45.69
N ASP A 411 49.59 -9.25 -44.90
CA ASP A 411 49.82 -9.12 -43.45
C ASP A 411 50.84 -8.03 -43.16
N SER A 412 51.87 -7.89 -44.01
CA SER A 412 52.80 -6.77 -43.93
C SER A 412 52.13 -5.43 -44.25
N ILE A 413 51.16 -5.40 -45.18
CA ILE A 413 50.36 -4.21 -45.51
C ILE A 413 49.36 -3.89 -44.39
N GLU A 414 48.75 -4.91 -43.80
CA GLU A 414 47.91 -4.80 -42.60
C GLU A 414 48.71 -4.23 -41.41
N ALA A 415 49.91 -4.73 -41.15
CA ALA A 415 50.80 -4.19 -40.12
C ALA A 415 51.22 -2.73 -40.36
N PHE A 416 51.34 -2.30 -41.62
CA PHE A 416 51.54 -0.87 -41.93
C PHE A 416 50.26 -0.05 -41.65
N ILE A 417 49.07 -0.55 -41.96
CA ILE A 417 47.80 0.12 -41.64
C ILE A 417 47.59 0.22 -40.11
N ASP A 418 47.91 -0.85 -39.37
CA ASP A 418 47.78 -0.95 -37.90
C ASP A 418 48.86 -0.14 -37.14
N ALA A 419 49.87 0.37 -37.85
CA ALA A 419 50.87 1.31 -37.34
C ALA A 419 50.56 2.78 -37.74
N ASP A 420 49.42 3.03 -38.40
CA ASP A 420 49.07 4.25 -39.14
C ASP A 420 50.09 4.65 -40.25
N SER A 421 50.90 3.70 -40.74
CA SER A 421 51.87 3.87 -41.82
C SER A 421 51.19 3.79 -43.20
N PHE A 422 50.25 4.71 -43.42
CA PHE A 422 49.35 4.68 -44.57
C PHE A 422 50.04 4.88 -45.93
N LEU A 423 51.27 5.43 -45.95
CA LEU A 423 52.04 5.63 -47.19
C LEU A 423 52.68 4.32 -47.66
N GLU A 424 53.29 3.57 -46.73
CA GLU A 424 53.96 2.30 -46.99
C GLU A 424 52.95 1.22 -47.41
N ALA A 425 51.77 1.21 -46.78
CA ALA A 425 50.67 0.29 -47.10
C ALA A 425 50.18 0.40 -48.56
N GLU A 426 50.01 1.62 -49.08
CA GLU A 426 49.52 1.84 -50.45
C GLU A 426 50.53 1.38 -51.51
N GLN A 427 51.84 1.43 -51.21
CA GLN A 427 52.91 1.06 -52.15
C GLN A 427 53.08 -0.46 -52.30
N GLY A 428 53.01 -1.22 -51.20
CA GLY A 428 53.06 -2.69 -51.27
C GLY A 428 51.88 -3.29 -52.05
N MET A 429 50.73 -2.61 -52.01
CA MET A 429 49.47 -3.10 -52.57
C MET A 429 49.49 -3.29 -54.10
N ASP A 430 50.10 -2.35 -54.84
CA ASP A 430 50.20 -2.45 -56.31
C ASP A 430 51.05 -3.63 -56.79
N ILE A 431 52.00 -4.11 -55.96
CA ILE A 431 52.88 -5.23 -56.31
C ILE A 431 52.11 -6.56 -56.22
N LEU A 432 51.37 -6.79 -55.14
CA LEU A 432 50.64 -8.05 -54.92
C LEU A 432 49.49 -8.24 -55.93
N ILE A 433 48.77 -7.17 -56.26
CA ILE A 433 47.68 -7.17 -57.27
C ILE A 433 48.16 -7.67 -58.65
N ARG A 434 49.46 -7.50 -58.97
CA ARG A 434 50.05 -8.01 -60.22
C ARG A 434 50.34 -9.50 -60.18
N VAL A 435 50.81 -10.02 -59.04
CA VAL A 435 51.14 -11.45 -58.87
C VAL A 435 49.88 -12.31 -58.79
N GLN A 436 48.82 -11.81 -58.15
CA GLN A 436 47.51 -12.47 -58.08
C GLN A 436 46.90 -12.79 -59.47
N ARG A 437 47.31 -12.06 -60.52
CA ARG A 437 46.82 -12.20 -61.90
C ARG A 437 47.47 -13.32 -62.72
N GLU A 438 48.71 -13.72 -62.39
CA GLU A 438 49.43 -14.81 -63.11
C GLU A 438 49.07 -16.21 -62.58
N LEU A 439 48.38 -16.24 -61.43
CA LEU A 439 48.04 -17.43 -60.67
C LEU A 439 46.54 -17.80 -60.71
N THR A 440 45.68 -17.03 -61.38
CA THR A 440 44.22 -17.06 -61.18
C THR A 440 43.54 -18.44 -61.42
N ASP A 441 44.07 -19.31 -62.28
CA ASP A 441 43.53 -20.68 -62.51
C ASP A 441 44.04 -21.76 -61.51
N TYR A 442 44.90 -21.36 -60.57
CA TYR A 442 45.67 -22.24 -59.67
C TYR A 442 45.67 -21.78 -58.20
N CYS A 443 45.62 -20.46 -57.98
CA CYS A 443 45.33 -19.82 -56.71
C CYS A 443 44.00 -19.08 -56.89
N SER A 444 42.97 -19.53 -56.16
CA SER A 444 41.61 -19.00 -56.25
C SER A 444 41.05 -18.59 -54.90
N SER A 445 41.90 -18.55 -53.86
CA SER A 445 41.53 -18.15 -52.50
C SER A 445 40.68 -16.88 -52.45
N GLU A 446 39.46 -17.09 -51.97
CA GLU A 446 38.55 -16.02 -51.63
C GLU A 446 39.13 -15.17 -50.50
N ASP A 447 39.98 -15.73 -49.61
CA ASP A 447 40.56 -14.99 -48.47
C ASP A 447 41.70 -14.05 -48.89
N VAL A 448 42.57 -14.45 -49.84
CA VAL A 448 43.52 -13.51 -50.47
C VAL A 448 42.75 -12.38 -51.16
N THR A 449 41.68 -12.72 -51.87
CA THR A 449 40.89 -11.76 -52.64
C THR A 449 40.05 -10.84 -51.74
N LYS A 450 39.45 -11.38 -50.67
CA LYS A 450 38.76 -10.66 -49.60
C LYS A 450 39.71 -9.79 -48.82
N LYS A 451 40.86 -10.28 -48.37
CA LYS A 451 41.83 -9.49 -47.60
C LYS A 451 42.45 -8.38 -48.46
N SER A 452 42.76 -8.67 -49.73
CA SER A 452 43.17 -7.66 -50.70
C SER A 452 42.12 -6.54 -50.87
N LYS A 453 40.85 -6.92 -51.08
CA LYS A 453 39.73 -5.99 -51.18
C LYS A 453 39.43 -5.26 -49.86
N ALA A 454 39.54 -5.94 -48.72
CA ALA A 454 39.25 -5.40 -47.39
C ALA A 454 40.34 -4.45 -46.91
N LEU A 455 41.62 -4.71 -47.18
CA LEU A 455 42.71 -3.76 -46.92
C LEU A 455 42.59 -2.54 -47.83
N SER A 456 42.20 -2.73 -49.09
CA SER A 456 41.82 -1.63 -50.00
C SER A 456 40.63 -0.82 -49.47
N GLU A 457 39.63 -1.48 -48.88
CA GLU A 457 38.46 -0.83 -48.26
C GLU A 457 38.78 -0.19 -46.90
N ARG A 458 39.74 -0.69 -46.12
CA ARG A 458 40.27 -0.04 -44.91
C ARG A 458 41.05 1.23 -45.29
N LEU A 459 41.91 1.14 -46.31
CA LEU A 459 42.62 2.30 -46.89
C LEU A 459 41.67 3.32 -47.56
N ALA A 460 40.48 2.90 -48.00
CA ALA A 460 39.43 3.83 -48.47
C ALA A 460 38.65 4.46 -47.30
N ASN A 461 38.26 3.66 -46.30
CA ASN A 461 37.46 4.07 -45.14
C ASN A 461 38.33 4.48 -43.95
N ILE A 462 39.40 5.24 -44.19
CA ILE A 462 40.48 5.49 -43.21
C ILE A 462 39.98 6.13 -41.89
N VAL A 463 38.86 6.87 -41.93
CA VAL A 463 38.16 7.39 -40.73
C VAL A 463 37.75 6.26 -39.80
N THR A 464 37.05 5.25 -40.32
CA THR A 464 36.53 4.13 -39.54
C THR A 464 37.67 3.31 -38.93
N GLU A 465 38.81 3.23 -39.61
CA GLU A 465 39.97 2.50 -39.12
C GLU A 465 40.68 3.25 -37.97
N VAL A 466 40.93 4.55 -38.13
CA VAL A 466 41.47 5.40 -37.05
C VAL A 466 40.59 5.39 -35.80
N LEU A 467 39.26 5.37 -35.97
CA LEU A 467 38.28 5.30 -34.87
C LEU A 467 38.19 3.91 -34.20
N LYS A 468 38.65 2.82 -34.82
CA LYS A 468 38.79 1.51 -34.14
C LYS A 468 40.03 1.46 -33.26
N GLN A 469 41.15 2.01 -33.77
CA GLN A 469 42.47 1.88 -33.15
C GLN A 469 42.69 2.92 -32.03
N ASN A 470 41.85 3.96 -31.97
CA ASN A 470 41.90 5.01 -30.97
C ASN A 470 40.53 5.22 -30.31
N ASP A 471 40.40 4.85 -29.04
CA ASP A 471 39.22 5.17 -28.23
C ASP A 471 39.20 6.67 -27.89
N PHE A 472 38.51 7.44 -28.73
CA PHE A 472 38.21 8.84 -28.47
C PHE A 472 36.96 9.07 -27.61
N ALA A 473 36.25 8.02 -27.16
CA ALA A 473 35.03 8.16 -26.36
C ALA A 473 35.38 8.36 -24.88
N ASN A 474 36.37 7.62 -24.35
CA ASN A 474 36.86 7.84 -23.00
C ASN A 474 37.99 8.88 -22.95
N VAL A 475 37.65 10.10 -22.53
CA VAL A 475 38.57 11.23 -22.39
C VAL A 475 39.77 10.95 -21.46
N HIS A 476 39.69 9.97 -20.55
CA HIS A 476 40.83 9.53 -19.74
C HIS A 476 41.95 8.86 -20.57
N ASN A 477 41.56 8.13 -21.63
CA ASN A 477 42.47 7.39 -22.50
C ASN A 477 43.30 8.29 -23.43
N TYR A 478 42.99 9.60 -23.49
CA TYR A 478 43.78 10.58 -24.24
C TYR A 478 45.21 10.72 -23.69
N SER A 479 45.47 10.29 -22.47
CA SER A 479 46.83 10.19 -21.90
C SER A 479 47.64 9.02 -22.45
N ILE A 480 46.96 7.95 -22.89
CA ILE A 480 47.55 6.70 -23.40
C ILE A 480 47.79 6.82 -24.91
N ASN A 481 46.76 7.23 -25.67
CA ASN A 481 46.85 7.50 -27.11
C ASN A 481 46.51 8.99 -27.38
N PRO A 482 47.48 9.92 -27.30
CA PRO A 482 47.20 11.36 -27.44
C PRO A 482 46.70 11.73 -28.84
N PRO A 483 45.47 12.30 -28.98
CA PRO A 483 44.87 12.56 -30.30
C PRO A 483 45.70 13.46 -31.22
N LYS A 484 46.56 14.32 -30.64
CA LYS A 484 47.51 15.16 -31.37
C LYS A 484 48.46 14.39 -32.31
N TYR A 485 48.81 13.13 -32.02
CA TYR A 485 49.75 12.38 -32.86
C TYR A 485 49.10 11.78 -34.11
N ILE A 486 47.93 11.14 -33.98
CA ILE A 486 47.23 10.55 -35.13
C ILE A 486 46.69 11.63 -36.08
N LEU A 487 46.23 12.77 -35.55
CA LEU A 487 45.90 13.95 -36.36
C LEU A 487 47.12 14.48 -37.15
N ALA A 488 48.35 14.34 -36.63
CA ALA A 488 49.55 14.70 -37.39
C ALA A 488 49.89 13.67 -38.49
N LYS A 489 49.78 12.37 -38.22
CA LYS A 489 50.00 11.31 -39.22
C LYS A 489 49.05 11.44 -40.42
N LEU A 490 47.75 11.65 -40.17
CA LEU A 490 46.74 11.89 -41.22
C LEU A 490 47.08 13.12 -42.08
N LYS A 491 47.56 14.20 -41.45
CA LYS A 491 47.98 15.45 -42.12
C LYS A 491 49.22 15.24 -43.00
N MET A 492 50.10 14.29 -42.65
CA MET A 492 51.22 13.88 -43.51
C MET A 492 50.75 13.02 -44.70
N ALA A 493 49.93 11.99 -44.46
CA ALA A 493 49.41 11.11 -45.53
C ALA A 493 48.63 11.89 -46.61
N ALA A 494 47.84 12.89 -46.20
CA ALA A 494 47.13 13.79 -47.09
C ALA A 494 48.04 14.57 -48.08
N SER A 495 49.31 14.79 -47.74
CA SER A 495 50.25 15.54 -48.59
C SER A 495 50.81 14.75 -49.78
N GLN A 496 50.71 13.42 -49.76
CA GLN A 496 51.25 12.55 -50.83
C GLN A 496 50.17 11.67 -51.48
N CYS A 497 49.20 11.17 -50.70
CA CYS A 497 48.18 10.21 -51.17
C CYS A 497 46.78 10.83 -51.38
N GLY A 498 46.66 12.17 -51.31
CA GLY A 498 45.48 12.91 -51.76
C GLY A 498 44.32 13.03 -50.77
N GLY A 499 43.19 13.52 -51.29
CA GLY A 499 42.13 14.15 -50.49
C GLY A 499 41.39 13.27 -49.47
N LYS A 500 41.41 11.94 -49.59
CA LYS A 500 40.70 11.04 -48.66
C LYS A 500 41.19 11.19 -47.20
N TYR A 501 42.51 11.35 -47.01
CA TYR A 501 43.13 11.56 -45.71
C TYR A 501 42.82 12.95 -45.12
N ASN A 502 42.63 13.97 -45.97
CA ASN A 502 42.27 15.32 -45.52
C ASN A 502 40.82 15.38 -44.99
N ASN A 503 39.88 14.73 -45.69
CA ASN A 503 38.52 14.56 -45.18
C ASN A 503 38.51 13.81 -43.84
N ALA A 504 39.38 12.80 -43.72
CA ALA A 504 39.45 11.98 -42.51
C ALA A 504 39.96 12.74 -41.27
N TYR A 505 40.96 13.61 -41.46
CA TYR A 505 41.40 14.55 -40.43
C TYR A 505 40.21 15.36 -39.88
N THR A 506 39.39 15.96 -40.75
CA THR A 506 38.20 16.74 -40.35
C THR A 506 37.13 15.90 -39.65
N SER A 507 36.90 14.64 -40.07
CA SER A 507 35.91 13.77 -39.41
C SER A 507 36.33 13.36 -38.00
N VAL A 508 37.60 12.97 -37.80
CA VAL A 508 38.11 12.56 -36.48
C VAL A 508 38.18 13.76 -35.53
N PHE A 509 38.57 14.93 -36.03
CA PHE A 509 38.57 16.22 -35.34
C PHE A 509 37.22 16.57 -34.70
N GLU A 510 36.11 16.39 -35.44
CA GLU A 510 34.76 16.67 -34.91
C GLU A 510 34.29 15.66 -33.85
N ILE A 511 34.64 14.38 -33.99
CA ILE A 511 34.28 13.34 -33.01
C ILE A 511 34.96 13.60 -31.66
N ILE A 512 36.25 13.95 -31.67
CA ILE A 512 37.00 14.35 -30.47
C ILE A 512 36.33 15.57 -29.80
N ARG A 513 35.89 16.55 -30.60
CA ARG A 513 35.20 17.76 -30.11
C ARG A 513 33.87 17.43 -29.42
N GLN A 514 33.07 16.55 -30.00
CA GLN A 514 31.79 16.10 -29.44
C GLN A 514 32.00 15.34 -28.13
N ASN A 515 32.88 14.35 -28.11
CA ASN A 515 33.12 13.52 -26.93
C ASN A 515 33.68 14.32 -25.74
N PHE A 516 34.59 15.28 -25.98
CA PHE A 516 35.10 16.15 -24.91
C PHE A 516 34.02 17.09 -24.36
N THR A 517 33.13 17.61 -25.23
CA THR A 517 31.96 18.40 -24.80
C THR A 517 31.01 17.55 -23.94
N SER A 518 30.72 16.32 -24.36
CA SER A 518 29.89 15.38 -23.60
C SER A 518 30.53 15.01 -22.25
N ALA A 519 31.85 14.95 -22.15
CA ALA A 519 32.55 14.72 -20.88
C ALA A 519 32.43 15.92 -19.91
N ILE A 520 32.37 17.15 -20.41
CA ILE A 520 32.12 18.35 -19.60
C ILE A 520 30.68 18.37 -19.07
N GLU A 521 29.67 18.09 -19.90
CA GLU A 521 28.27 18.00 -19.44
C GLU A 521 28.04 16.81 -18.49
N ASN A 522 28.69 15.67 -18.72
CA ASN A 522 28.69 14.56 -17.77
C ASN A 522 29.34 14.96 -16.43
N ALA A 523 30.42 15.75 -16.44
CA ALA A 523 31.03 16.27 -15.22
C ALA A 523 30.09 17.24 -14.47
N ARG A 524 29.34 18.07 -15.21
CA ARG A 524 28.29 18.95 -14.66
C ARG A 524 27.12 18.18 -14.02
N ALA A 525 26.79 16.99 -14.54
CA ALA A 525 25.74 16.12 -14.02
C ALA A 525 26.15 15.24 -12.81
N THR A 526 27.44 15.14 -12.48
CA THR A 526 27.93 14.37 -11.31
C THR A 526 27.48 15.01 -9.97
N PRO A 527 27.23 14.23 -8.90
CA PRO A 527 27.05 14.76 -7.54
C PRO A 527 28.18 15.71 -7.12
N LEU A 528 27.82 16.78 -6.40
CA LEU A 528 28.68 17.93 -6.11
C LEU A 528 30.06 17.53 -5.53
N GLY A 529 30.07 16.65 -4.53
CA GLY A 529 31.30 16.15 -3.89
C GLY A 529 32.24 15.33 -4.78
N GLU A 530 31.80 14.91 -5.98
CA GLU A 530 32.62 14.19 -6.96
C GLU A 530 33.03 15.05 -8.16
N ARG A 531 32.41 16.23 -8.35
CA ARG A 531 32.69 17.13 -9.49
C ARG A 531 34.15 17.58 -9.53
N ALA A 532 34.76 17.88 -8.38
CA ALA A 532 36.16 18.31 -8.28
C ALA A 532 37.13 17.31 -8.94
N THR A 533 36.93 16.01 -8.71
CA THR A 533 37.75 14.93 -9.30
C THR A 533 37.55 14.82 -10.82
N LYS A 534 36.32 15.03 -11.31
CA LYS A 534 36.00 15.09 -12.74
C LYS A 534 36.64 16.31 -13.41
N ILE A 535 36.55 17.48 -12.80
CA ILE A 535 37.18 18.74 -13.25
C ILE A 535 38.70 18.57 -13.34
N HIS A 536 39.34 17.93 -12.36
CA HIS A 536 40.77 17.62 -12.43
C HIS A 536 41.12 16.68 -13.61
N THR A 537 40.29 15.64 -13.82
CA THR A 537 40.47 14.69 -14.93
C THR A 537 40.35 15.36 -16.31
N LEU A 538 39.40 16.28 -16.48
CA LEU A 538 39.22 17.07 -17.70
C LEU A 538 40.40 18.00 -17.98
N ASN A 539 40.90 18.71 -16.94
CA ASN A 539 42.08 19.57 -17.06
C ASN A 539 43.36 18.80 -17.43
N TYR A 540 43.48 17.54 -16.99
CA TYR A 540 44.59 16.67 -17.37
C TYR A 540 44.49 16.23 -18.83
N ALA A 541 43.33 15.74 -19.26
CA ALA A 541 43.10 15.27 -20.63
C ALA A 541 43.26 16.38 -21.69
N LEU A 542 42.95 17.64 -21.34
CA LEU A 542 43.10 18.82 -22.19
C LEU A 542 44.52 18.98 -22.77
N GLN A 543 45.56 18.55 -22.06
CA GLN A 543 46.98 18.67 -22.43
C GLN A 543 47.39 17.75 -23.59
N PHE A 544 46.55 16.78 -23.94
CA PHE A 544 46.79 15.80 -24.99
C PHE A 544 46.10 16.15 -26.32
N LEU A 545 45.27 17.20 -26.32
CA LEU A 545 44.65 17.78 -27.52
C LEU A 545 45.59 18.77 -28.24
N PRO A 546 45.41 18.99 -29.56
CA PRO A 546 46.08 20.07 -30.29
C PRO A 546 45.81 21.45 -29.69
N GLU A 547 46.78 22.36 -29.76
CA GLU A 547 46.70 23.72 -29.18
C GLU A 547 45.46 24.50 -29.66
N GLU A 548 45.07 24.31 -30.92
CA GLU A 548 43.88 24.87 -31.58
C GLU A 548 42.57 24.65 -30.78
N PHE A 549 42.50 23.60 -29.95
CA PHE A 549 41.32 23.26 -29.14
C PHE A 549 41.39 23.69 -27.67
N GLN A 550 42.58 23.96 -27.12
CA GLN A 550 42.74 24.02 -25.67
C GLN A 550 42.03 25.23 -25.05
N SER A 551 42.00 26.37 -25.75
CA SER A 551 41.38 27.62 -25.29
C SER A 551 39.86 27.52 -25.02
N PRO A 552 38.99 27.13 -25.99
CA PRO A 552 37.54 27.10 -25.77
C PRO A 552 37.10 26.11 -24.68
N PHE A 553 37.74 24.94 -24.57
CA PHE A 553 37.40 23.96 -23.53
C PHE A 553 37.87 24.39 -22.14
N LYS A 554 39.02 25.08 -22.03
CA LYS A 554 39.51 25.60 -20.75
C LYS A 554 38.49 26.54 -20.09
N LEU A 555 37.90 27.45 -20.85
CA LEU A 555 36.88 28.39 -20.35
C LEU A 555 35.65 27.67 -19.78
N GLN A 556 35.17 26.61 -20.44
CA GLN A 556 34.02 25.83 -19.97
C GLN A 556 34.32 25.07 -18.66
N ILE A 557 35.56 24.60 -18.49
CA ILE A 557 36.01 23.93 -17.27
C ILE A 557 36.19 24.94 -16.13
N GLU A 558 36.70 26.15 -16.41
CA GLU A 558 36.79 27.26 -15.43
C GLU A 558 35.40 27.72 -14.96
N GLU A 559 34.43 27.84 -15.86
CA GLU A 559 33.03 28.15 -15.53
C GLU A 559 32.38 27.07 -14.66
N LEU A 560 32.54 25.79 -15.02
CA LEU A 560 32.04 24.66 -14.22
C LEU A 560 32.66 24.62 -12.82
N SER A 561 33.97 24.88 -12.72
CA SER A 561 34.67 24.94 -11.44
C SER A 561 34.16 26.07 -10.54
N LYS A 562 33.74 27.20 -11.11
CA LYS A 562 33.16 28.31 -10.35
C LYS A 562 31.76 27.96 -9.83
N SER A 563 30.89 27.40 -10.68
CA SER A 563 29.52 27.01 -10.31
C SER A 563 29.50 26.10 -9.08
N MET A 564 30.37 25.07 -9.09
CA MET A 564 30.53 24.12 -7.97
C MET A 564 30.81 24.83 -6.62
N VAL A 565 31.69 25.82 -6.60
CA VAL A 565 32.08 26.56 -5.38
C VAL A 565 30.98 27.50 -4.90
N ASP A 566 30.27 28.16 -5.83
CA ASP A 566 29.13 29.02 -5.49
C ASP A 566 27.94 28.17 -4.97
N GLU A 567 27.67 27.00 -5.56
CA GLU A 567 26.65 26.03 -5.10
C GLU A 567 26.92 25.49 -3.70
N GLU A 568 28.14 24.97 -3.44
CA GLU A 568 28.53 24.42 -2.12
C GLU A 568 28.39 25.46 -1.00
N LYS A 569 28.76 26.71 -1.30
CA LYS A 569 28.69 27.85 -0.38
C LYS A 569 27.25 28.21 -0.01
N MET A 570 26.30 28.18 -0.95
CA MET A 570 24.89 28.45 -0.64
C MET A 570 24.31 27.38 0.29
N LEU A 571 24.62 26.10 0.04
CA LEU A 571 24.18 24.98 0.88
C LEU A 571 24.71 25.09 2.32
N SER A 572 25.97 25.49 2.49
CA SER A 572 26.58 25.72 3.80
C SER A 572 25.90 26.87 4.57
N GLN A 573 25.49 27.94 3.88
CA GLN A 573 24.73 29.05 4.48
C GLN A 573 23.31 28.64 4.88
N ASP A 574 22.63 27.83 4.05
CA ASP A 574 21.28 27.34 4.36
C ASP A 574 21.24 26.44 5.60
N LEU A 575 22.29 25.66 5.86
CA LEU A 575 22.46 24.90 7.09
C LEU A 575 22.48 25.80 8.32
N GLU A 576 23.29 26.86 8.29
CA GLU A 576 23.47 27.74 9.45
C GLU A 576 22.18 28.53 9.77
N ILE A 577 21.45 28.98 8.74
CA ILE A 577 20.14 29.62 8.90
C ILE A 577 19.14 28.71 9.63
N CYS A 578 19.14 27.40 9.38
CA CYS A 578 18.18 26.48 10.01
C CYS A 578 18.39 26.32 11.53
N PHE A 579 19.63 26.42 12.02
CA PHE A 579 19.95 26.17 13.43
C PHE A 579 20.19 27.43 14.28
N ILE A 580 20.22 28.63 13.68
CA ILE A 580 20.35 29.93 14.37
C ILE A 580 19.09 30.30 15.16
N ASN A 581 17.89 29.93 14.69
CA ASN A 581 16.63 30.31 15.34
C ASN A 581 16.36 29.52 16.63
N THR A 582 15.82 30.21 17.64
CA THR A 582 15.38 29.61 18.91
C THR A 582 14.01 28.94 18.79
N ASP A 583 13.09 29.57 18.07
CA ASP A 583 11.78 29.01 17.76
C ASP A 583 11.83 28.19 16.46
N GLU A 584 12.15 26.90 16.60
CA GLU A 584 11.92 25.91 15.54
C GLU A 584 10.43 25.61 15.41
N ASP A 585 9.88 25.85 14.23
CA ASP A 585 8.56 25.38 13.80
C ASP A 585 8.69 24.14 12.89
N GLU A 586 7.56 23.60 12.44
CA GLU A 586 7.55 22.44 11.54
C GLU A 586 8.21 22.74 10.18
N HIS A 587 8.17 23.98 9.70
CA HIS A 587 8.78 24.37 8.42
C HIS A 587 10.31 24.35 8.50
N VAL A 588 10.91 24.80 9.60
CA VAL A 588 12.36 24.69 9.84
C VAL A 588 12.79 23.22 9.93
N ILE A 589 12.09 22.39 10.69
CA ILE A 589 12.41 20.96 10.83
C ILE A 589 12.30 20.24 9.47
N LYS A 590 11.27 20.56 8.68
CA LYS A 590 11.10 20.04 7.32
C LYS A 590 12.21 20.49 6.36
N LYS A 591 12.69 21.73 6.49
CA LYS A 591 13.85 22.21 5.71
C LYS A 591 15.14 21.46 6.09
N ILE A 592 15.35 21.14 7.37
CA ILE A 592 16.47 20.29 7.82
C ILE A 592 16.39 18.90 7.18
N GLY A 593 15.20 18.31 7.07
CA GLY A 593 14.99 17.05 6.34
C GLY A 593 15.37 17.13 4.86
N ILE A 594 14.93 18.17 4.16
CA ILE A 594 15.27 18.42 2.74
C ILE A 594 16.79 18.59 2.55
N LEU A 595 17.46 19.35 3.43
CA LEU A 595 18.92 19.52 3.40
C LEU A 595 19.65 18.18 3.69
N SER A 596 19.09 17.33 4.56
CA SER A 596 19.65 16.00 4.85
C SER A 596 19.63 15.10 3.61
N GLU A 597 18.50 15.05 2.90
CA GLU A 597 18.39 14.33 1.62
C GLU A 597 19.38 14.89 0.58
N GLN A 598 19.45 16.22 0.46
CA GLN A 598 20.28 16.90 -0.52
C GLN A 598 21.78 16.65 -0.28
N TYR A 599 22.26 16.73 0.97
CA TYR A 599 23.68 16.51 1.27
C TYR A 599 24.09 15.05 1.06
N LEU A 600 23.21 14.09 1.36
CA LEU A 600 23.45 12.67 1.09
C LEU A 600 23.51 12.40 -0.43
N LYS A 601 22.58 12.98 -1.19
CA LYS A 601 22.50 12.85 -2.66
C LYS A 601 23.69 13.49 -3.38
N GLU A 602 24.12 14.67 -2.94
CA GLU A 602 25.28 15.39 -3.49
C GLU A 602 26.62 14.91 -2.92
N LYS A 603 26.62 13.91 -2.02
CA LYS A 603 27.79 13.29 -1.37
C LYS A 603 28.63 14.28 -0.53
N LEU A 604 27.97 15.24 0.12
CA LEU A 604 28.58 16.29 0.94
C LEU A 604 28.78 15.81 2.39
N PHE A 605 29.79 14.97 2.61
CA PHE A 605 30.02 14.26 3.88
C PHE A 605 30.21 15.20 5.10
N GLU A 606 30.95 16.30 4.97
CA GLU A 606 31.20 17.22 6.10
C GLU A 606 29.92 17.96 6.53
N LEU A 607 29.14 18.48 5.57
CA LEU A 607 27.86 19.13 5.85
C LEU A 607 26.82 18.14 6.40
N SER A 608 26.80 16.90 5.91
CA SER A 608 25.97 15.82 6.47
C SER A 608 26.32 15.54 7.94
N SER A 609 27.62 15.50 8.27
CA SER A 609 28.10 15.30 9.65
C SER A 609 27.71 16.47 10.57
N LYS A 610 27.93 17.72 10.12
CA LYS A 610 27.57 18.95 10.85
C LYS A 610 26.06 19.04 11.11
N LEU A 611 25.23 18.70 10.11
CA LEU A 611 23.77 18.64 10.25
C LEU A 611 23.33 17.57 11.26
N ARG A 612 23.90 16.35 11.20
CA ARG A 612 23.61 15.27 12.15
C ARG A 612 23.96 15.67 13.59
N GLU A 613 25.13 16.26 13.82
CA GLU A 613 25.54 16.72 15.15
C GLU A 613 24.60 17.81 15.71
N GLN A 614 24.21 18.79 14.88
CA GLN A 614 23.30 19.87 15.30
C GLN A 614 21.87 19.37 15.55
N SER A 615 21.37 18.45 14.72
CA SER A 615 20.07 17.80 14.89
C SER A 615 20.00 17.03 16.21
N LEU A 616 21.00 16.17 16.49
CA LEU A 616 21.03 15.38 17.72
C LEU A 616 21.12 16.27 18.97
N LYS A 617 21.86 17.39 18.92
CA LYS A 617 21.87 18.38 20.01
C LYS A 617 20.49 18.97 20.29
N LYS A 618 19.71 19.35 19.26
CA LYS A 618 18.33 19.85 19.42
C LYS A 618 17.40 18.77 19.98
N VAL A 619 17.40 17.55 19.42
CA VAL A 619 16.50 16.47 19.89
C VAL A 619 16.85 16.00 21.32
N HIS A 620 18.13 15.93 21.71
CA HIS A 620 18.52 15.66 23.10
C HIS A 620 18.07 16.77 24.06
N MET A 621 18.16 18.04 23.68
CA MET A 621 17.62 19.17 24.46
C MET A 621 16.11 19.03 24.67
N TYR A 622 15.36 18.70 23.60
CA TYR A 622 13.91 18.47 23.71
C TYR A 622 13.57 17.29 24.63
N ARG A 623 14.29 16.17 24.57
CA ARG A 623 14.10 15.05 25.52
C ARG A 623 14.42 15.43 26.96
N ALA A 624 15.47 16.24 27.19
CA ALA A 624 15.80 16.76 28.51
C ALA A 624 14.70 17.69 29.06
N ASN A 625 14.04 18.48 28.20
CA ASN A 625 12.89 19.28 28.58
C ASN A 625 11.69 18.38 28.96
N VAL A 626 11.34 17.36 28.16
CA VAL A 626 10.26 16.39 28.51
C VAL A 626 10.52 15.70 29.85
N GLN A 627 11.76 15.35 30.15
CA GLN A 627 12.10 14.72 31.43
C GLN A 627 11.90 15.66 32.64
N ASN A 628 12.21 16.95 32.49
CA ASN A 628 12.26 17.92 33.59
C ASN A 628 11.07 18.88 33.69
N CYS A 629 10.22 18.98 32.67
CA CYS A 629 9.12 19.95 32.65
C CYS A 629 7.99 19.56 33.61
N LEU A 630 7.43 20.57 34.28
CA LEU A 630 6.26 20.47 35.17
C LEU A 630 4.94 20.77 34.45
N ASP A 631 4.97 21.55 33.36
CA ASP A 631 3.78 21.82 32.55
C ASP A 631 3.57 20.71 31.51
N ILE A 632 2.36 20.16 31.49
CA ILE A 632 1.95 19.12 30.56
C ILE A 632 1.86 19.62 29.12
N GLN A 633 1.47 20.88 28.89
CA GLN A 633 1.24 21.40 27.54
C GLN A 633 2.57 21.60 26.80
N SER A 634 3.52 22.29 27.43
CA SER A 634 4.91 22.42 26.98
C SER A 634 5.60 21.06 26.83
N THR A 635 5.30 20.08 27.69
CA THR A 635 5.76 18.69 27.54
C THR A 635 5.25 18.08 26.23
N VAL A 636 3.93 18.13 25.97
CA VAL A 636 3.30 17.61 24.75
C VAL A 636 3.82 18.31 23.49
N ASP A 637 3.92 19.63 23.51
CA ASP A 637 4.42 20.39 22.34
C ASP A 637 5.92 20.16 22.09
N THR A 638 6.68 19.80 23.12
CA THR A 638 8.06 19.32 22.96
C THR A 638 8.11 17.91 22.34
N ILE A 639 7.21 17.00 22.73
CA ILE A 639 7.10 15.66 22.12
C ILE A 639 6.75 15.78 20.63
N LYS A 640 5.86 16.70 20.23
CA LYS A 640 5.55 17.00 18.82
C LYS A 640 6.80 17.37 18.02
N LYS A 641 7.70 18.20 18.57
CA LYS A 641 8.96 18.57 17.88
C LYS A 641 9.87 17.35 17.70
N ILE A 642 10.00 16.48 18.70
CA ILE A 642 10.77 15.24 18.60
C ILE A 642 10.18 14.31 17.52
N PHE A 643 8.85 14.15 17.49
CA PHE A 643 8.16 13.39 16.44
C PHE A 643 8.42 13.98 15.04
N LYS A 644 8.35 15.31 14.86
CA LYS A 644 8.65 15.94 13.56
C LYS A 644 10.12 15.80 13.12
N TYR A 645 11.06 15.77 14.07
CA TYR A 645 12.44 15.38 13.78
C TYR A 645 12.54 13.91 13.33
N LYS A 646 11.78 13.00 13.95
CA LYS A 646 11.70 11.59 13.54
C LYS A 646 11.07 11.43 12.14
N GLU A 647 10.01 12.19 11.83
CA GLU A 647 9.32 12.20 10.54
C GLU A 647 10.24 12.70 9.40
N TYR A 648 10.90 13.85 9.55
CA TYR A 648 11.63 14.49 8.45
C TYR A 648 13.15 14.24 8.43
N VAL A 649 13.75 13.84 9.56
CA VAL A 649 15.23 13.70 9.68
C VAL A 649 15.66 12.28 10.07
N GLY A 650 14.79 11.48 10.69
CA GLY A 650 15.11 10.14 11.20
C GLY A 650 15.63 9.15 10.14
N ALA A 651 15.20 9.28 8.88
CA ALA A 651 15.70 8.47 7.77
C ALA A 651 17.19 8.73 7.43
N TYR A 652 17.73 9.89 7.81
CA TYR A 652 19.11 10.32 7.56
C TYR A 652 19.96 10.34 8.84
N VAL A 653 19.32 10.40 10.01
CA VAL A 653 19.95 10.39 11.34
C VAL A 653 19.26 9.34 12.23
N PRO A 654 19.67 8.06 12.14
CA PRO A 654 18.97 6.95 12.80
C PRO A 654 18.87 7.07 14.32
N GLU A 655 19.79 7.77 14.98
CA GLU A 655 19.78 7.90 16.45
C GLU A 655 18.56 8.70 16.97
N ILE A 656 17.91 9.51 16.12
CA ILE A 656 16.67 10.21 16.48
C ILE A 656 15.55 9.22 16.84
N GLU A 657 15.52 8.04 16.22
CA GLU A 657 14.53 6.98 16.47
C GLU A 657 14.62 6.43 17.91
N GLU A 658 15.83 6.23 18.43
CA GLU A 658 16.06 5.79 19.81
C GLU A 658 15.73 6.88 20.84
N ILE A 659 16.06 8.13 20.50
CA ILE A 659 15.74 9.30 21.33
C ILE A 659 14.21 9.48 21.40
N TYR A 660 13.50 9.30 20.29
CA TYR A 660 12.03 9.33 20.23
C TYR A 660 11.40 8.20 21.06
N LYS A 661 11.74 6.94 20.79
CA LYS A 661 11.22 5.77 21.53
C LYS A 661 11.43 5.87 23.04
N SER A 662 12.63 6.29 23.47
CA SER A 662 12.91 6.49 24.90
C SER A 662 12.23 7.72 25.52
N THR A 663 11.66 8.62 24.71
CA THR A 663 10.78 9.72 25.17
C THR A 663 9.33 9.26 25.32
N LEU A 664 8.85 8.34 24.46
CA LEU A 664 7.52 7.72 24.62
C LEU A 664 7.42 6.96 25.95
N VAL A 665 8.41 6.14 26.30
CA VAL A 665 8.42 5.38 27.58
C VAL A 665 8.40 6.30 28.82
N LEU A 666 9.06 7.47 28.75
CA LEU A 666 8.97 8.50 29.81
C LEU A 666 7.56 9.10 29.91
N THR A 667 6.85 9.17 28.78
CA THR A 667 5.50 9.74 28.66
C THR A 667 4.44 8.75 29.17
N GLU A 668 4.49 7.48 28.74
CA GLU A 668 3.65 6.40 29.29
C GLU A 668 3.72 6.33 30.82
N LYS A 669 4.95 6.41 31.37
CA LYS A 669 5.15 6.33 32.82
C LYS A 669 4.52 7.51 33.56
N ARG A 670 4.67 8.75 33.06
CA ARG A 670 4.02 9.95 33.62
C ARG A 670 2.49 9.83 33.56
N PHE A 671 1.96 9.33 32.45
CA PHE A 671 0.53 9.09 32.24
C PHE A 671 -0.04 8.03 33.22
N LEU A 672 0.65 6.91 33.42
CA LEU A 672 0.24 5.88 34.40
C LEU A 672 0.23 6.40 35.84
N THR A 673 1.22 7.19 36.26
CA THR A 673 1.20 7.81 37.60
C THR A 673 -0.01 8.73 37.81
N CYS A 674 -0.50 9.40 36.75
CA CYS A 674 -1.74 10.17 36.83
C CYS A 674 -2.96 9.25 37.01
N CYS A 675 -3.00 8.11 36.32
CA CYS A 675 -4.10 7.13 36.44
C CYS A 675 -4.14 6.51 37.84
N GLU A 676 -3.00 6.09 38.37
CA GLU A 676 -2.84 5.56 39.74
C GLU A 676 -3.29 6.60 40.79
N THR A 677 -2.99 7.89 40.57
CA THR A 677 -3.45 8.98 41.44
C THR A 677 -4.98 9.06 41.46
N LEU A 678 -5.64 8.94 40.30
CA LEU A 678 -7.11 8.95 40.20
C LEU A 678 -7.76 7.69 40.80
N ALA A 679 -7.15 6.51 40.64
CA ALA A 679 -7.62 5.28 41.27
C ALA A 679 -7.67 5.39 42.80
N ASN A 680 -6.69 6.10 43.39
CA ASN A 680 -6.53 6.30 44.82
C ASN A 680 -7.28 7.53 45.38
N ILE A 681 -8.20 8.14 44.63
CA ILE A 681 -9.02 9.30 45.03
C ILE A 681 -9.67 9.18 46.42
N SER A 682 -10.00 7.96 46.86
CA SER A 682 -10.59 7.69 48.18
C SER A 682 -9.64 7.92 49.36
N LEU A 683 -8.33 7.91 49.13
CA LEU A 683 -7.27 8.01 50.14
C LEU A 683 -6.58 9.39 50.16
N ILE A 684 -6.67 10.16 49.06
CA ILE A 684 -5.96 11.43 48.89
C ILE A 684 -6.70 12.57 49.60
N GLU A 685 -6.04 13.33 50.47
CA GLU A 685 -6.65 14.51 51.12
C GLU A 685 -6.56 15.80 50.28
N GLN A 686 -5.44 16.04 49.60
CA GLN A 686 -5.20 17.22 48.76
C GLN A 686 -5.94 17.12 47.43
N THR A 687 -6.85 18.05 47.14
CA THR A 687 -7.73 17.97 45.96
C THR A 687 -7.00 18.33 44.67
N ASP A 688 -6.08 19.30 44.71
CA ASP A 688 -5.31 19.77 43.55
C ASP A 688 -4.58 18.62 42.82
N LEU A 689 -4.02 17.64 43.55
CA LEU A 689 -3.33 16.48 42.96
C LEU A 689 -4.24 15.62 42.06
N VAL A 690 -5.53 15.51 42.40
CA VAL A 690 -6.54 14.76 41.64
C VAL A 690 -7.03 15.59 40.46
N GLU A 691 -7.15 16.90 40.64
CA GLU A 691 -7.53 17.87 39.60
C GLU A 691 -6.46 17.95 38.50
N ASP A 692 -5.17 18.06 38.87
CA ASP A 692 -4.03 18.08 37.97
C ASP A 692 -3.83 16.74 37.26
N ALA A 693 -3.94 15.61 37.97
CA ALA A 693 -3.82 14.27 37.37
C ALA A 693 -4.89 14.02 36.28
N PHE A 694 -6.14 14.45 36.52
CA PHE A 694 -7.20 14.36 35.52
C PHE A 694 -6.98 15.31 34.34
N TYR A 695 -6.56 16.55 34.61
CA TYR A 695 -6.20 17.50 33.55
C TYR A 695 -5.06 16.96 32.66
N HIS A 696 -4.03 16.35 33.24
CA HIS A 696 -2.94 15.72 32.49
C HIS A 696 -3.41 14.55 31.63
N ILE A 697 -4.31 13.70 32.14
CA ILE A 697 -4.91 12.59 31.37
C ILE A 697 -5.73 13.12 30.18
N VAL A 698 -6.50 14.19 30.36
CA VAL A 698 -7.25 14.81 29.25
C VAL A 698 -6.31 15.40 28.20
N VAL A 699 -5.24 16.11 28.61
CA VAL A 699 -4.24 16.64 27.66
C VAL A 699 -3.49 15.53 26.91
N TYR A 700 -3.19 14.40 27.58
CA TYR A 700 -2.61 13.23 26.93
C TYR A 700 -3.56 12.54 25.93
N LEU A 701 -4.86 12.52 26.20
CA LEU A 701 -5.87 11.99 25.27
C LEU A 701 -6.11 12.91 24.07
N ASP A 702 -6.34 14.21 24.32
CA ASP A 702 -6.48 15.23 23.26
C ASP A 702 -5.23 15.28 22.37
N PHE A 703 -4.07 14.86 22.88
CA PHE A 703 -2.83 14.66 22.11
C PHE A 703 -2.85 13.35 21.28
N SER A 704 -3.28 12.21 21.87
CA SER A 704 -3.45 10.94 21.15
C SER A 704 -4.39 11.07 19.94
N ASP A 705 -5.50 11.80 20.11
CA ASP A 705 -6.47 12.11 19.03
C ASP A 705 -5.87 12.94 17.87
N THR A 706 -4.61 13.43 17.97
CA THR A 706 -3.88 14.10 16.88
C THR A 706 -2.90 13.23 16.10
N PHE A 707 -2.66 11.99 16.53
CA PHE A 707 -1.87 11.01 15.79
C PHE A 707 -2.78 10.17 14.88
N ASP A 708 -2.27 9.71 13.73
CA ASP A 708 -2.96 8.69 12.94
C ASP A 708 -2.60 7.32 13.54
N PRO A 709 -3.54 6.56 14.14
CA PRO A 709 -3.24 5.29 14.79
C PRO A 709 -2.67 4.24 13.82
N LYS A 710 -2.83 4.41 12.51
CA LYS A 710 -2.22 3.56 11.47
C LYS A 710 -0.71 3.79 11.30
N VAL A 711 -0.15 4.79 11.96
CA VAL A 711 1.23 5.23 11.79
C VAL A 711 2.05 4.96 13.05
N GLU A 712 1.57 5.36 14.23
CA GLU A 712 2.23 5.10 15.52
C GLU A 712 1.22 4.96 16.68
N VAL A 713 1.59 4.16 17.68
CA VAL A 713 0.82 3.94 18.92
C VAL A 713 1.49 4.70 20.07
N LEU A 714 0.78 5.64 20.68
CA LEU A 714 1.30 6.51 21.76
C LEU A 714 1.41 5.81 23.13
N PHE A 715 0.55 4.82 23.38
CA PHE A 715 0.48 4.07 24.65
C PHE A 715 0.37 2.56 24.36
N SER A 716 1.23 1.75 24.97
CA SER A 716 1.19 0.29 24.78
C SER A 716 -0.09 -0.36 25.32
N GLN A 717 -0.46 -1.53 24.79
CA GLN A 717 -1.69 -2.25 25.19
C GLN A 717 -1.77 -2.44 26.73
N ASN A 718 -0.65 -2.81 27.37
CA ASN A 718 -0.56 -2.96 28.82
C ASN A 718 -0.77 -1.64 29.59
N THR A 719 -0.24 -0.52 29.08
CA THR A 719 -0.48 0.83 29.61
C THR A 719 -1.97 1.18 29.53
N LEU A 720 -2.61 0.93 28.38
CA LEU A 720 -4.04 1.21 28.14
C LEU A 720 -4.96 0.35 29.02
N GLN A 721 -4.66 -0.94 29.21
CA GLN A 721 -5.41 -1.84 30.10
C GLN A 721 -5.30 -1.40 31.57
N THR A 722 -4.09 -1.06 32.03
CA THR A 722 -3.84 -0.59 33.41
C THR A 722 -4.61 0.70 33.70
N ALA A 723 -4.48 1.70 32.81
CA ALA A 723 -5.20 2.97 32.93
C ALA A 723 -6.74 2.80 32.91
N THR A 724 -7.25 1.87 32.09
CA THR A 724 -8.69 1.56 32.02
C THR A 724 -9.24 1.02 33.34
N GLU A 725 -8.48 0.17 34.04
CA GLU A 725 -8.86 -0.38 35.35
C GLU A 725 -8.73 0.66 36.47
N ASP A 726 -7.71 1.53 36.41
CA ASP A 726 -7.54 2.62 37.38
C ASP A 726 -8.63 3.70 37.27
N LEU A 727 -9.00 4.10 36.05
CA LEU A 727 -10.14 5.00 35.82
C LEU A 727 -11.48 4.36 36.21
N ARG A 728 -11.62 3.04 36.07
CA ARG A 728 -12.80 2.29 36.55
C ARG A 728 -12.93 2.38 38.08
N LYS A 729 -11.84 2.30 38.85
CA LYS A 729 -11.85 2.47 40.32
C LYS A 729 -12.35 3.88 40.71
N MET A 730 -11.88 4.92 40.00
CA MET A 730 -12.36 6.29 40.19
C MET A 730 -13.87 6.42 39.88
N CYS A 731 -14.35 5.86 38.77
CA CYS A 731 -15.78 5.84 38.43
C CYS A 731 -16.63 5.20 39.55
N GLN A 732 -16.17 4.07 40.09
CA GLN A 732 -16.89 3.35 41.14
C GLN A 732 -17.01 4.19 42.42
N TYR A 733 -15.94 4.88 42.83
CA TYR A 733 -15.96 5.80 43.98
C TYR A 733 -16.97 6.94 43.80
N LEU A 734 -16.99 7.58 42.62
CA LEU A 734 -17.94 8.66 42.31
C LEU A 734 -19.39 8.14 42.30
N TYR A 735 -19.65 7.01 41.64
CA TYR A 735 -20.98 6.38 41.57
C TYR A 735 -21.50 5.97 42.95
N ASP A 736 -20.69 5.32 43.78
CA ASP A 736 -21.11 4.89 45.12
C ASP A 736 -21.40 6.09 46.04
N ASN A 737 -20.70 7.21 45.88
CA ASN A 737 -21.01 8.43 46.63
C ASN A 737 -22.28 9.11 46.11
N SER A 738 -22.51 9.13 44.80
CA SER A 738 -23.77 9.59 44.17
C SER A 738 -24.98 8.78 44.67
N LYS A 739 -24.84 7.45 44.70
CA LYS A 739 -25.84 6.51 45.20
C LYS A 739 -26.12 6.67 46.70
N LYS A 740 -25.08 6.91 47.52
CA LYS A 740 -25.25 7.24 48.96
C LYS A 740 -26.01 8.55 49.13
N PHE A 741 -25.72 9.58 48.33
CA PHE A 741 -26.43 10.87 48.37
C PHE A 741 -27.92 10.69 48.07
N GLN A 742 -28.25 9.98 46.98
CA GLN A 742 -29.63 9.72 46.59
C GLN A 742 -30.39 8.92 47.67
N VAL A 743 -29.79 7.84 48.20
CA VAL A 743 -30.39 7.03 49.29
C VAL A 743 -30.59 7.85 50.58
N ALA A 744 -29.69 8.79 50.89
CA ALA A 744 -29.83 9.67 52.05
C ALA A 744 -30.94 10.72 51.84
N LEU A 745 -31.13 11.19 50.61
CA LEU A 745 -32.21 12.11 50.22
C LEU A 745 -33.57 11.41 50.28
N ASP A 746 -33.71 10.22 49.67
CA ASP A 746 -34.94 9.42 49.67
C ASP A 746 -35.41 9.05 51.09
N LYS A 747 -34.46 8.79 52.00
CA LYS A 747 -34.72 8.52 53.43
C LYS A 747 -34.91 9.77 54.28
N ILE A 748 -34.62 10.96 53.74
CA ILE A 748 -34.57 12.25 54.47
C ILE A 748 -33.65 12.14 55.70
N ASN A 749 -32.52 11.44 55.57
CA ASN A 749 -31.58 11.23 56.67
C ASN A 749 -30.56 12.39 56.74
N ILE A 750 -30.87 13.36 57.60
CA ILE A 750 -30.09 14.59 57.77
C ILE A 750 -28.61 14.31 58.10
N PHE A 751 -28.29 13.25 58.84
CA PHE A 751 -26.90 12.91 59.19
C PHE A 751 -26.13 12.35 57.98
N GLU A 752 -26.72 11.38 57.26
CA GLU A 752 -26.13 10.83 56.04
C GLU A 752 -25.98 11.92 54.96
N LEU A 753 -27.01 12.78 54.78
CA LEU A 753 -26.96 13.93 53.87
C LEU A 753 -25.81 14.88 54.21
N HIS A 754 -25.65 15.25 55.49
CA HIS A 754 -24.54 16.12 55.92
C HIS A 754 -23.17 15.49 55.65
N THR A 755 -22.99 14.20 55.93
CA THR A 755 -21.73 13.48 55.65
C THR A 755 -21.42 13.43 54.15
N VAL A 756 -22.40 13.12 53.28
CA VAL A 756 -22.13 13.07 51.83
C VAL A 756 -21.97 14.48 51.26
N MET A 757 -22.68 15.50 51.76
CA MET A 757 -22.44 16.90 51.37
C MET A 757 -21.01 17.37 51.67
N ILE A 758 -20.38 16.92 52.75
CA ILE A 758 -18.95 17.20 53.03
C ILE A 758 -18.06 16.54 51.96
N ILE A 759 -18.34 15.30 51.58
CA ILE A 759 -17.59 14.57 50.55
C ILE A 759 -17.79 15.24 49.17
N SER A 760 -19.00 15.65 48.82
CA SER A 760 -19.27 16.36 47.57
C SER A 760 -18.58 17.73 47.53
N LYS A 761 -18.63 18.49 48.63
CA LYS A 761 -17.98 19.80 48.72
C LYS A 761 -16.44 19.72 48.68
N LYS A 762 -15.84 18.59 49.08
CA LYS A 762 -14.40 18.35 48.87
C LYS A 762 -14.05 18.28 47.38
N TRP A 763 -14.88 17.61 46.57
CA TRP A 763 -14.61 17.36 45.16
C TRP A 763 -15.28 18.37 44.20
N ASP A 764 -15.77 19.50 44.71
CA ASP A 764 -16.58 20.47 43.98
C ASP A 764 -15.85 21.04 42.75
N ARG A 765 -14.58 21.46 42.92
CA ARG A 765 -13.72 21.96 41.83
C ARG A 765 -13.31 20.87 40.84
N PHE A 766 -13.02 19.66 41.34
CA PHE A 766 -12.75 18.49 40.49
C PHE A 766 -13.95 18.11 39.60
N LEU A 767 -15.16 18.12 40.16
CA LEU A 767 -16.39 17.87 39.41
C LEU A 767 -16.72 19.01 38.46
N MET A 768 -16.46 20.27 38.84
CA MET A 768 -16.48 21.38 37.90
C MET A 768 -15.53 21.12 36.72
N ILE A 769 -14.31 20.61 36.94
CA ILE A 769 -13.34 20.29 35.87
C ILE A 769 -13.81 19.14 34.98
N ILE A 770 -14.35 18.04 35.54
CA ILE A 770 -14.95 16.94 34.75
C ILE A 770 -16.08 17.49 33.86
N ASN A 771 -16.98 18.28 34.43
CA ASN A 771 -18.07 18.89 33.69
C ASN A 771 -17.53 19.89 32.64
N LYS A 772 -16.48 20.66 32.95
CA LYS A 772 -15.75 21.58 32.05
C LYS A 772 -15.23 20.94 30.76
N CYS A 773 -15.08 19.61 30.76
CA CYS A 773 -14.66 18.83 29.60
C CYS A 773 -15.84 18.34 28.74
N ARG A 774 -17.08 18.31 29.24
CA ARG A 774 -18.21 17.70 28.51
C ARG A 774 -18.56 18.46 27.23
N SER A 775 -18.61 19.79 27.28
CA SER A 775 -19.08 20.63 26.16
C SER A 775 -17.99 21.15 25.23
N LYS A 776 -16.69 21.00 25.59
CA LYS A 776 -15.57 21.15 24.62
C LYS A 776 -15.83 20.30 23.35
N ASN A 777 -16.58 19.20 23.51
CA ASN A 777 -17.01 18.35 22.41
C ASN A 777 -17.98 19.01 21.42
N ASN A 778 -18.73 20.08 21.73
CA ASN A 778 -19.84 20.52 20.86
C ASN A 778 -19.38 21.16 19.53
N GLU A 779 -18.27 21.90 19.52
CA GLU A 779 -17.65 22.33 18.26
C GLU A 779 -16.92 21.18 17.55
N VAL A 780 -16.37 20.23 18.32
CA VAL A 780 -15.72 19.01 17.79
C VAL A 780 -16.74 18.12 17.08
N LEU A 781 -17.94 17.93 17.62
CA LEU A 781 -19.06 17.21 17.01
C LEU A 781 -19.44 17.86 15.66
N SER A 782 -19.68 19.17 15.65
CA SER A 782 -20.01 19.91 14.42
C SER A 782 -18.91 19.82 13.35
N THR A 783 -17.65 19.71 13.77
CA THR A 783 -16.48 19.64 12.87
C THR A 783 -16.23 18.21 12.39
N ARG A 784 -16.41 17.21 13.27
CA ARG A 784 -16.42 15.77 12.96
C ARG A 784 -17.48 15.48 11.91
N ASP A 785 -18.72 15.90 12.14
CA ASP A 785 -19.84 15.60 11.26
C ASP A 785 -19.63 16.23 9.87
N LYS A 786 -19.07 17.44 9.79
CA LYS A 786 -18.66 18.01 8.49
C LYS A 786 -17.55 17.20 7.80
N LYS A 787 -16.59 16.65 8.56
CA LYS A 787 -15.49 15.82 8.04
C LYS A 787 -16.01 14.47 7.54
N ASP A 788 -16.90 13.82 8.28
CA ASP A 788 -17.42 12.49 7.94
C ASP A 788 -18.32 12.53 6.69
N PHE A 789 -19.14 13.59 6.54
CA PHE A 789 -19.99 13.78 5.37
C PHE A 789 -19.30 14.50 4.19
N ILE A 790 -18.01 14.87 4.28
CA ILE A 790 -17.32 15.66 3.24
C ILE A 790 -17.33 14.97 1.87
N SER A 791 -17.19 13.64 1.86
CA SER A 791 -17.25 12.78 0.67
C SER A 791 -18.60 12.85 -0.04
N VAL A 792 -19.69 12.97 0.73
CA VAL A 792 -21.06 13.11 0.22
C VAL A 792 -21.27 14.51 -0.38
N PHE A 793 -20.77 15.57 0.28
CA PHE A 793 -20.86 16.93 -0.23
C PHE A 793 -20.04 17.13 -1.52
N GLN A 794 -18.88 16.47 -1.61
CA GLN A 794 -18.04 16.42 -2.81
C GLN A 794 -18.70 15.65 -3.94
N ALA A 795 -19.23 14.46 -3.68
CA ALA A 795 -19.98 13.68 -4.66
C ALA A 795 -21.15 14.48 -5.22
N LEU A 796 -21.96 15.12 -4.37
CA LEU A 796 -23.11 15.94 -4.78
C LEU A 796 -22.70 17.26 -5.48
N GLY A 797 -21.45 17.73 -5.33
CA GLY A 797 -20.98 19.00 -5.89
C GLY A 797 -21.59 20.22 -5.20
N ILE A 798 -21.69 20.14 -3.86
CA ILE A 798 -22.30 21.15 -2.98
C ILE A 798 -21.42 21.52 -1.78
N GLU A 799 -20.19 21.00 -1.65
CA GLU A 799 -19.26 21.34 -0.56
C GLU A 799 -19.05 22.87 -0.44
N ASP A 800 -19.05 23.59 -1.57
CA ASP A 800 -19.03 25.05 -1.70
C ASP A 800 -20.25 25.78 -1.10
N ARG A 801 -21.23 25.04 -0.57
CA ARG A 801 -22.56 25.52 -0.14
C ARG A 801 -23.03 24.90 1.17
N ILE A 802 -22.18 24.13 1.85
CA ILE A 802 -22.51 23.44 3.10
C ILE A 802 -21.70 24.02 4.26
N GLU A 803 -22.41 24.71 5.14
CA GLU A 803 -21.87 25.37 6.32
C GLU A 803 -22.31 24.65 7.59
N TYR A 804 -21.36 24.40 8.49
CA TYR A 804 -21.56 23.80 9.81
C TYR A 804 -21.07 24.77 10.89
N GLY A 805 -21.85 24.95 11.94
CA GLY A 805 -21.54 25.86 13.03
C GLY A 805 -22.61 25.88 14.11
N THR A 806 -22.25 26.40 15.28
CA THR A 806 -23.16 26.71 16.39
C THR A 806 -24.08 27.88 16.02
N PHE A 807 -25.20 28.06 16.74
CA PHE A 807 -26.12 29.19 16.51
C PHE A 807 -25.42 30.56 16.57
N ASN A 808 -24.48 30.76 17.48
CA ASN A 808 -23.67 31.98 17.58
C ASN A 808 -22.91 32.23 16.27
N LYS A 809 -22.28 31.20 15.71
CA LYS A 809 -21.48 31.26 14.48
C LYS A 809 -22.37 31.49 13.24
N LEU A 810 -23.50 30.77 13.14
CA LEU A 810 -24.47 30.95 12.06
C LEU A 810 -25.08 32.37 12.08
N CYS A 811 -25.43 32.90 13.26
CA CYS A 811 -25.95 34.26 13.40
C CYS A 811 -24.89 35.33 13.07
N GLU A 812 -23.64 35.13 13.52
CA GLU A 812 -22.49 35.98 13.17
C GLU A 812 -22.24 36.02 11.66
N GLN A 813 -22.23 34.86 10.99
CA GLN A 813 -22.07 34.77 9.54
C GLN A 813 -23.23 35.46 8.81
N PHE A 814 -24.47 35.18 9.21
CA PHE A 814 -25.69 35.74 8.64
C PHE A 814 -25.74 37.28 8.71
N LEU A 815 -25.42 37.86 9.87
CA LEU A 815 -25.36 39.32 10.05
C LEU A 815 -24.28 39.95 9.15
N ASN A 816 -23.13 39.29 9.01
CA ASN A 816 -22.00 39.81 8.25
C ASN A 816 -22.11 39.61 6.72
N GLU A 817 -23.10 38.85 6.20
CA GLU A 817 -23.26 38.55 4.76
C GLU A 817 -23.20 39.78 3.84
N LYS A 818 -23.71 40.92 4.33
CA LYS A 818 -23.81 42.19 3.60
C LYS A 818 -22.69 43.18 3.98
N CYS A 819 -22.19 43.11 5.21
CA CYS A 819 -21.11 43.96 5.72
C CYS A 819 -20.61 43.43 7.09
N ASN A 820 -19.30 43.38 7.35
CA ASN A 820 -18.81 43.05 8.70
C ASN A 820 -19.15 44.18 9.68
N ILE A 821 -20.04 43.90 10.63
CA ILE A 821 -20.60 44.93 11.52
C ILE A 821 -19.57 45.48 12.51
N ARG A 822 -18.64 44.63 13.01
CA ARG A 822 -17.59 45.07 13.95
C ARG A 822 -16.55 45.94 13.26
N GLU A 823 -16.12 45.54 12.06
CA GLU A 823 -15.21 46.36 11.25
C GLU A 823 -15.81 47.75 10.98
N LYS A 824 -17.11 47.83 10.65
CA LYS A 824 -17.76 49.11 10.40
C LYS A 824 -17.98 49.97 11.64
N VAL A 825 -18.36 49.40 12.78
CA VAL A 825 -18.44 50.17 14.03
C VAL A 825 -17.04 50.66 14.46
N SER A 826 -15.99 49.86 14.23
CA SER A 826 -14.60 50.30 14.45
C SER A 826 -14.20 51.45 13.52
N ASP A 827 -14.40 51.31 12.21
CA ASP A 827 -14.06 52.32 11.18
C ASP A 827 -14.83 53.64 11.39
N MET A 828 -16.11 53.56 11.78
CA MET A 828 -16.91 54.72 12.17
C MET A 828 -16.33 55.46 13.38
N ILE A 829 -15.86 54.75 14.41
CA ILE A 829 -15.39 55.39 15.66
C ILE A 829 -13.92 55.84 15.58
N VAL A 830 -13.05 55.05 14.93
CA VAL A 830 -11.61 55.33 14.82
C VAL A 830 -11.32 56.34 13.71
N ASN A 831 -11.96 56.20 12.53
CA ASN A 831 -11.67 57.02 11.35
C ASN A 831 -12.75 58.06 11.05
N ASN A 832 -13.84 58.11 11.83
CA ASN A 832 -15.04 58.93 11.55
C ASN A 832 -15.71 58.60 10.19
N ASN A 833 -15.52 57.39 9.69
CA ASN A 833 -16.05 56.97 8.39
C ASN A 833 -17.51 56.51 8.47
N ILE A 834 -18.45 57.45 8.40
CA ILE A 834 -19.90 57.20 8.49
C ILE A 834 -20.48 56.63 7.15
N ALA A 835 -19.64 56.43 6.12
CA ALA A 835 -20.10 55.95 4.81
C ALA A 835 -20.41 54.43 4.81
N LEU A 836 -21.70 54.10 4.86
CA LEU A 836 -22.18 52.74 4.58
C LEU A 836 -22.11 52.43 3.09
N THR A 837 -20.93 52.00 2.63
CA THR A 837 -20.75 51.41 1.30
C THR A 837 -21.48 50.06 1.23
N ILE A 838 -22.77 50.08 0.90
CA ILE A 838 -23.55 48.87 0.61
C ILE A 838 -22.86 48.15 -0.56
N ALA A 839 -22.39 46.93 -0.35
CA ALA A 839 -21.86 46.12 -1.43
C ALA A 839 -22.99 45.77 -2.41
N ASP A 840 -23.01 46.35 -3.62
CA ASP A 840 -23.98 46.05 -4.69
C ASP A 840 -23.70 44.66 -5.32
N ARG A 841 -23.64 43.63 -4.48
CA ARG A 841 -23.63 42.23 -4.88
C ARG A 841 -25.03 41.86 -5.37
N ARG A 842 -25.28 42.15 -6.65
CA ARG A 842 -26.43 41.63 -7.43
C ARG A 842 -26.33 40.13 -7.71
N THR A 843 -25.82 39.37 -6.75
CA THR A 843 -25.89 37.91 -6.74
C THR A 843 -27.35 37.50 -6.58
N ARG A 844 -27.85 36.66 -7.50
CA ARG A 844 -29.19 36.04 -7.37
C ARG A 844 -29.33 35.45 -5.95
N ILE A 845 -30.28 35.95 -5.17
CA ILE A 845 -30.61 35.41 -3.86
C ILE A 845 -31.04 33.95 -4.07
N ARG A 846 -30.20 33.01 -3.63
CA ARG A 846 -30.49 31.58 -3.71
C ARG A 846 -31.32 31.20 -2.48
N PRO A 847 -32.38 30.37 -2.61
CA PRO A 847 -33.07 29.81 -1.45
C PRO A 847 -32.09 29.08 -0.52
N LYS A 848 -32.01 29.49 0.74
CA LYS A 848 -31.22 28.82 1.78
C LYS A 848 -32.03 27.72 2.45
N VAL A 849 -31.36 26.70 2.96
CA VAL A 849 -31.93 25.63 3.78
C VAL A 849 -31.24 25.65 5.14
N LEU A 850 -32.04 25.68 6.22
CA LEU A 850 -31.54 25.51 7.59
C LEU A 850 -31.80 24.08 8.05
N LEU A 851 -30.76 23.41 8.56
CA LEU A 851 -30.87 22.12 9.23
C LEU A 851 -30.54 22.31 10.71
N ILE A 852 -31.40 21.81 11.59
CA ILE A 852 -31.24 21.84 13.05
C ILE A 852 -31.37 20.41 13.56
N ASP A 853 -30.48 19.95 14.44
CA ASP A 853 -30.61 18.60 15.02
C ASP A 853 -31.53 18.63 16.26
N GLU A 854 -31.15 19.44 17.26
CA GLU A 854 -31.90 19.63 18.52
C GLU A 854 -32.69 20.94 18.53
N VAL A 855 -33.99 20.85 18.27
CA VAL A 855 -34.88 22.01 18.13
C VAL A 855 -35.41 22.52 19.48
N ASP A 856 -35.35 21.73 20.53
CA ASP A 856 -35.54 22.17 21.92
C ASP A 856 -34.36 23.03 22.42
N VAL A 857 -33.12 22.76 21.99
CA VAL A 857 -32.00 23.69 22.24
C VAL A 857 -32.25 25.03 21.57
N PHE A 858 -32.70 25.05 20.31
CA PHE A 858 -33.08 26.30 19.63
C PHE A 858 -34.18 27.07 20.37
N LEU A 859 -35.22 26.37 20.85
CA LEU A 859 -36.36 26.98 21.55
C LEU A 859 -36.10 27.34 23.02
N SER A 860 -34.88 27.14 23.52
CA SER A 860 -34.48 27.54 24.88
C SER A 860 -34.46 29.05 25.09
N ASP A 861 -34.40 29.46 26.36
CA ASP A 861 -34.18 30.84 26.79
C ASP A 861 -32.81 31.38 26.36
N GLN A 862 -31.81 30.51 26.16
CA GLN A 862 -30.47 30.86 25.66
C GLN A 862 -30.45 31.28 24.18
N PHE A 863 -31.45 30.86 23.38
CA PHE A 863 -31.51 31.13 21.95
C PHE A 863 -32.81 31.85 21.56
N TYR A 864 -33.94 31.16 21.43
CA TYR A 864 -35.23 31.77 21.05
C TYR A 864 -35.66 32.91 21.98
N GLY A 865 -35.31 32.83 23.28
CA GLY A 865 -35.54 33.91 24.26
C GLY A 865 -34.52 35.06 24.25
N ALA A 866 -33.44 34.96 23.47
CA ALA A 866 -32.23 35.77 23.61
C ALA A 866 -31.87 36.60 22.35
N THR A 867 -30.79 37.37 22.49
CA THR A 867 -30.19 38.16 21.40
C THR A 867 -28.70 37.89 21.28
N TYR A 868 -28.22 37.71 20.05
CA TYR A 868 -26.81 37.81 19.72
C TYR A 868 -26.39 39.28 19.76
N THR A 869 -25.40 39.60 20.62
CA THR A 869 -24.90 40.97 20.82
C THR A 869 -23.43 41.04 20.35
N PRO A 870 -23.17 41.27 19.05
CA PRO A 870 -21.81 41.43 18.56
C PRO A 870 -21.18 42.70 19.17
N ALA A 871 -19.97 42.58 19.73
CA ALA A 871 -19.22 43.70 20.28
C ALA A 871 -17.84 43.83 19.62
N VAL A 872 -17.34 45.06 19.52
CA VAL A 872 -16.00 45.38 18.98
C VAL A 872 -15.09 45.95 20.05
N TYR A 873 -13.81 45.61 19.96
CA TYR A 873 -12.75 46.13 20.82
C TYR A 873 -12.02 47.28 20.14
N LEU A 874 -12.29 48.50 20.60
CA LEU A 874 -11.51 49.66 20.23
C LEU A 874 -10.17 49.62 20.98
N ARG A 875 -9.08 49.52 20.22
CA ARG A 875 -7.71 49.50 20.73
C ARG A 875 -6.91 50.64 20.11
N SER A 876 -6.14 51.34 20.93
CA SER A 876 -5.15 52.33 20.51
C SER A 876 -4.15 52.58 21.64
N PRO A 877 -2.97 53.15 21.38
CA PRO A 877 -2.02 53.52 22.44
C PRO A 877 -2.61 54.49 23.47
N SER A 878 -3.51 55.38 23.05
CA SER A 878 -4.23 56.30 23.94
C SER A 878 -5.23 55.57 24.85
N ILE A 879 -6.03 54.64 24.31
CA ILE A 879 -6.96 53.81 25.08
C ILE A 879 -6.20 52.92 26.07
N LYS A 880 -5.09 52.30 25.64
CA LYS A 880 -4.23 51.49 26.51
C LYS A 880 -3.66 52.32 27.66
N ALA A 881 -3.10 53.51 27.38
CA ALA A 881 -2.61 54.41 28.42
C ALA A 881 -3.70 54.90 29.38
N LEU A 882 -4.96 55.04 28.92
CA LEU A 882 -6.11 55.36 29.78
C LEU A 882 -6.47 54.19 30.71
N LEU A 883 -6.58 52.98 30.17
CA LEU A 883 -6.82 51.76 30.96
C LEU A 883 -5.69 51.53 31.98
N ASP A 884 -4.43 51.70 31.57
CA ASP A 884 -3.25 51.62 32.45
C ASP A 884 -3.34 52.66 33.58
N SER A 885 -3.70 53.90 33.28
CA SER A 885 -3.86 54.96 34.29
C SER A 885 -4.99 54.67 35.29
N ILE A 886 -6.10 54.10 34.82
CA ILE A 886 -7.23 53.69 35.67
C ILE A 886 -6.80 52.53 36.59
N TRP A 887 -6.18 51.50 36.01
CA TRP A 887 -5.73 50.29 36.72
C TRP A 887 -4.57 50.54 37.69
N GLN A 888 -3.65 51.46 37.40
CA GLN A 888 -2.62 51.87 38.36
C GLN A 888 -3.20 52.65 39.54
N THR A 889 -4.25 53.45 39.32
CA THR A 889 -4.78 54.34 40.36
C THR A 889 -5.76 53.62 41.31
N ARG A 890 -6.60 52.69 40.82
CA ARG A 890 -7.63 51.85 41.51
C ARG A 890 -8.65 52.54 42.43
N THR A 891 -8.42 53.79 42.79
CA THR A 891 -9.17 54.58 43.78
C THR A 891 -10.10 55.61 43.13
N LEU A 892 -10.13 55.66 41.79
CA LEU A 892 -10.98 56.54 40.99
C LEU A 892 -12.44 56.04 41.04
N LYS A 893 -13.29 56.74 41.80
CA LYS A 893 -14.69 56.34 42.01
C LYS A 893 -15.71 57.02 41.09
N THR A 894 -15.28 57.96 40.26
CA THR A 894 -16.20 58.74 39.41
C THR A 894 -15.61 59.03 38.03
N LEU A 895 -16.48 59.19 37.03
CA LEU A 895 -16.10 59.65 35.69
C LEU A 895 -15.28 60.95 35.75
N ASN A 896 -15.67 61.92 36.58
CA ASN A 896 -14.94 63.18 36.77
C ASN A 896 -13.50 62.97 37.28
N SER A 897 -13.26 61.98 38.14
CA SER A 897 -11.90 61.64 38.57
C SER A 897 -11.05 60.99 37.47
N VAL A 898 -11.66 60.26 36.53
CA VAL A 898 -10.96 59.78 35.31
C VAL A 898 -10.71 60.91 34.32
N LYS A 899 -11.66 61.85 34.15
CA LYS A 899 -11.51 63.04 33.29
C LYS A 899 -10.38 63.99 33.70
N ALA A 900 -9.94 63.92 34.95
CA ALA A 900 -8.78 64.66 35.44
C ALA A 900 -7.45 64.12 34.88
N LEU A 901 -7.38 62.83 34.51
CA LEU A 901 -6.14 62.17 34.07
C LEU A 901 -5.62 62.73 32.73
N PRO A 902 -4.29 62.84 32.55
CA PRO A 902 -3.70 63.20 31.25
C PRO A 902 -4.12 62.24 30.13
N ALA A 903 -4.11 60.92 30.39
CA ALA A 903 -4.46 59.90 29.40
C ALA A 903 -5.91 60.01 28.88
N TYR A 904 -6.86 60.45 29.73
CA TYR A 904 -8.23 60.75 29.29
C TYR A 904 -8.24 61.91 28.29
N ARG A 905 -7.45 62.97 28.52
CA ARG A 905 -7.38 64.12 27.60
C ARG A 905 -6.80 63.72 26.24
N THR A 906 -5.82 62.84 26.22
CA THR A 906 -5.28 62.24 24.99
C THR A 906 -6.36 61.46 24.22
N CYS A 907 -7.13 60.60 24.90
CA CYS A 907 -8.28 59.91 24.29
C CYS A 907 -9.34 60.89 23.76
N ALA A 908 -9.73 61.89 24.55
CA ALA A 908 -10.74 62.88 24.19
C ALA A 908 -10.32 63.79 23.02
N THR A 909 -9.03 63.91 22.75
CA THR A 909 -8.50 64.61 21.58
C THR A 909 -8.61 63.74 20.33
N GLN A 910 -8.37 62.43 20.44
CA GLN A 910 -8.42 61.49 19.32
C GLN A 910 -9.85 61.06 18.94
N PHE A 911 -10.73 60.83 19.92
CA PHE A 911 -12.07 60.28 19.73
C PHE A 911 -13.19 61.29 20.05
N SER A 912 -12.92 62.58 19.85
CA SER A 912 -13.77 63.71 20.26
C SER A 912 -15.25 63.58 19.86
N ASN A 913 -15.54 63.14 18.63
CA ASN A 913 -16.90 62.94 18.11
C ASN A 913 -17.67 61.82 18.82
N TRP A 914 -16.97 60.84 19.40
CA TRP A 914 -17.52 59.62 19.99
C TRP A 914 -17.37 59.57 21.51
N MET A 915 -16.92 60.66 22.13
CA MET A 915 -16.50 60.65 23.53
C MET A 915 -17.65 60.38 24.52
N PHE A 916 -18.91 60.48 24.09
CA PHE A 916 -20.07 60.02 24.86
C PHE A 916 -20.07 58.50 25.05
N LEU A 917 -19.69 57.71 24.05
CA LEU A 917 -19.54 56.25 24.19
C LEU A 917 -18.42 55.91 25.17
N PHE A 918 -17.32 56.67 25.12
CA PHE A 918 -16.19 56.53 26.02
C PHE A 918 -16.58 56.92 27.46
N ASP A 919 -17.41 57.95 27.63
CA ASP A 919 -17.94 58.36 28.94
C ASP A 919 -18.83 57.29 29.59
N GLU A 920 -19.69 56.61 28.83
CA GLU A 920 -20.49 55.49 29.35
C GLU A 920 -19.59 54.28 29.64
N ALA A 921 -18.72 53.90 28.69
CA ALA A 921 -17.74 52.83 28.86
C ALA A 921 -16.85 53.01 30.11
N ILE A 922 -16.46 54.25 30.43
CA ILE A 922 -15.68 54.56 31.64
C ILE A 922 -16.52 54.41 32.92
N LYS A 923 -17.84 54.61 32.89
CA LYS A 923 -18.71 54.30 34.05
C LYS A 923 -18.75 52.80 34.30
N ASP A 924 -18.92 52.00 33.24
CA ASP A 924 -18.96 50.54 33.33
C ASP A 924 -17.61 49.96 33.76
N MET A 925 -16.49 50.51 33.25
CA MET A 925 -15.14 50.25 33.75
C MET A 925 -15.01 50.48 35.26
N ILE A 926 -15.46 51.64 35.75
CA ILE A 926 -15.39 52.02 37.17
C ILE A 926 -16.28 51.13 38.02
N ALA A 927 -17.48 50.78 37.54
CA ALA A 927 -18.40 49.87 38.22
C ALA A 927 -17.79 48.48 38.36
N ALA A 928 -17.31 47.90 37.25
CA ALA A 928 -16.59 46.62 37.25
C ALA A 928 -15.37 46.66 38.19
N LEU A 929 -14.54 47.70 38.12
CA LEU A 929 -13.35 47.83 38.98
C LEU A 929 -13.68 47.88 40.48
N GLN A 930 -14.85 48.41 40.84
CA GLN A 930 -15.35 48.43 42.23
C GLN A 930 -15.98 47.10 42.67
N SER A 931 -16.53 46.30 41.74
CA SER A 931 -17.10 44.97 42.03
C SER A 931 -16.13 43.81 41.81
N PHE A 932 -14.98 44.04 41.18
CA PHE A 932 -14.01 43.02 40.78
C PHE A 932 -13.47 42.22 41.97
N LYS A 933 -13.58 40.89 41.90
CA LYS A 933 -13.19 39.96 42.97
C LYS A 933 -12.14 38.92 42.56
N GLY A 934 -11.56 39.01 41.37
CA GLY A 934 -10.43 38.17 40.93
C GLY A 934 -10.67 36.64 40.97
N SER A 935 -11.92 36.18 40.87
CA SER A 935 -12.32 34.80 41.23
C SER A 935 -13.47 34.20 40.40
N THR A 936 -13.92 34.90 39.34
CA THR A 936 -15.08 34.50 38.50
C THR A 936 -14.70 34.03 37.08
N TYR A 937 -13.41 33.83 36.84
CA TYR A 937 -12.78 33.43 35.58
C TYR A 937 -11.62 32.48 35.88
N ILE A 938 -11.06 31.87 34.83
CA ILE A 938 -9.88 30.99 34.92
C ILE A 938 -8.84 31.46 33.89
N VAL A 939 -7.55 31.36 34.20
CA VAL A 939 -6.46 31.55 33.23
C VAL A 939 -6.20 30.23 32.52
N HIS A 940 -6.17 30.23 31.19
CA HIS A 940 -5.83 29.06 30.38
C HIS A 940 -5.19 29.50 29.06
N SER A 941 -4.06 28.90 28.68
CA SER A 941 -3.32 29.17 27.44
C SER A 941 -3.15 30.66 27.11
N ASP A 942 -2.60 31.41 28.07
CA ASP A 942 -2.39 32.87 28.03
C ASP A 942 -3.66 33.70 27.74
N LYS A 943 -4.84 33.20 28.14
CA LYS A 943 -6.12 33.90 28.07
C LYS A 943 -6.91 33.83 29.37
N ILE A 944 -7.77 34.82 29.58
CA ILE A 944 -8.88 34.74 30.54
C ILE A 944 -10.03 34.00 29.86
N VAL A 945 -10.50 32.91 30.46
CA VAL A 945 -11.64 32.11 29.98
C VAL A 945 -12.72 32.00 31.05
N TYR A 946 -13.97 31.93 30.62
CA TYR A 946 -15.13 31.77 31.50
C TYR A 946 -15.64 30.33 31.52
N VAL A 947 -16.41 30.01 32.57
CA VAL A 947 -17.25 28.82 32.62
C VAL A 947 -18.69 29.24 32.37
N GLU A 948 -19.27 28.70 31.30
CA GLU A 948 -20.68 28.83 30.95
C GLU A 948 -21.25 27.43 30.74
N GLY A 949 -22.23 27.06 31.55
CA GLY A 949 -22.68 25.67 31.71
C GLY A 949 -21.51 24.75 32.07
N GLU A 950 -21.01 24.05 31.06
CA GLU A 950 -20.01 22.98 31.13
C GLU A 950 -18.76 23.28 30.29
N SER A 951 -18.59 24.50 29.79
CA SER A 951 -17.53 24.87 28.83
C SER A 951 -16.36 25.62 29.47
N MET A 952 -15.15 25.50 28.89
CA MET A 952 -14.26 26.67 28.80
C MET A 952 -14.73 27.52 27.62
N VAL A 953 -14.95 28.82 27.82
CA VAL A 953 -15.34 29.73 26.74
C VAL A 953 -14.38 30.93 26.72
N ASP A 954 -13.58 31.06 25.67
CA ASP A 954 -12.58 32.13 25.51
C ASP A 954 -13.06 33.30 24.61
N ASN A 955 -14.15 33.09 23.86
CA ASN A 955 -14.86 34.12 23.11
C ASN A 955 -16.01 34.78 23.90
N VAL A 956 -16.21 34.39 25.17
CA VAL A 956 -17.11 35.04 26.12
C VAL A 956 -16.36 36.13 26.89
N VAL A 957 -17.01 37.29 27.03
CA VAL A 957 -16.47 38.46 27.72
C VAL A 957 -17.55 39.00 28.66
N ARG A 958 -17.26 39.05 29.95
CA ARG A 958 -18.13 39.63 30.99
C ARG A 958 -17.83 41.13 31.15
N GLY A 959 -17.96 41.86 30.03
CA GLY A 959 -17.65 43.29 29.95
C GLY A 959 -16.27 43.64 30.51
N TYR A 960 -16.22 44.65 31.37
CA TYR A 960 -14.96 45.15 31.94
C TYR A 960 -14.37 44.27 33.05
N ASP A 961 -15.11 43.33 33.64
CA ASP A 961 -14.53 42.35 34.58
C ASP A 961 -13.48 41.47 33.89
N THR A 962 -13.66 41.17 32.59
CA THR A 962 -12.66 40.44 31.78
C THR A 962 -11.40 41.26 31.57
N ILE A 963 -11.55 42.57 31.31
CA ILE A 963 -10.41 43.47 31.12
C ILE A 963 -9.60 43.60 32.41
N TRP A 964 -10.26 43.76 33.56
CA TRP A 964 -9.59 43.78 34.86
C TRP A 964 -8.99 42.42 35.28
N ALA A 965 -9.55 41.31 34.80
CA ALA A 965 -8.92 40.00 34.92
C ALA A 965 -7.58 39.92 34.18
N TYR A 966 -7.51 40.34 32.91
CA TYR A 966 -6.25 40.38 32.16
C TYR A 966 -5.17 41.23 32.87
N TYR A 967 -5.56 42.40 33.40
CA TYR A 967 -4.65 43.27 34.16
C TYR A 967 -4.16 42.63 35.47
N PHE A 968 -5.05 42.04 36.26
CA PHE A 968 -4.74 41.44 37.56
C PHE A 968 -3.88 40.18 37.44
N GLU A 969 -4.09 39.37 36.41
CA GLU A 969 -3.28 38.18 36.13
C GLU A 969 -1.94 38.54 35.46
N ASN A 970 -1.86 39.62 34.69
CA ASN A 970 -0.57 40.11 34.20
C ASN A 970 0.33 40.59 35.35
N GLU A 971 -0.21 41.24 36.39
CA GLU A 971 0.55 41.61 37.60
C GLU A 971 1.05 40.41 38.42
N LYS A 972 0.39 39.25 38.30
CA LYS A 972 0.87 37.98 38.88
C LYS A 972 1.87 37.24 38.00
N GLY A 973 2.07 37.67 36.75
CA GLY A 973 2.84 36.93 35.75
C GLY A 973 2.14 35.69 35.17
N THR A 974 0.84 35.51 35.42
CA THR A 974 0.03 34.40 34.88
C THR A 974 -0.55 34.70 33.48
N ILE A 975 -0.52 35.97 33.06
CA ILE A 975 -0.84 36.44 31.70
C ILE A 975 0.34 37.23 31.14
N SER A 976 0.67 37.05 29.86
CA SER A 976 1.76 37.78 29.20
C SER A 976 1.39 39.24 28.89
N ALA A 977 2.40 40.11 28.76
CA ALA A 977 2.18 41.51 28.37
C ALA A 977 1.55 41.63 26.96
N SER A 978 1.89 40.70 26.05
CA SER A 978 1.32 40.63 24.70
C SER A 978 -0.16 40.26 24.73
N SER A 979 -0.54 39.30 25.58
CA SER A 979 -1.95 38.92 25.76
C SER A 979 -2.75 40.01 26.47
N LEU A 980 -2.18 40.69 27.47
CA LEU A 980 -2.79 41.88 28.06
C LEU A 980 -3.07 42.93 26.98
N GLU A 981 -2.07 43.32 26.19
CA GLU A 981 -2.22 44.32 25.13
C GLU A 981 -3.22 43.90 24.04
N THR A 982 -3.24 42.62 23.69
CA THR A 982 -4.16 42.06 22.68
C THR A 982 -5.60 41.97 23.19
N ASN A 983 -5.85 41.74 24.47
CA ASN A 983 -7.19 41.44 24.99
C ASN A 983 -7.90 42.58 25.74
N VAL A 984 -7.23 43.73 25.96
CA VAL A 984 -7.88 44.92 26.56
C VAL A 984 -8.22 46.00 25.52
N GLY A 985 -9.20 46.85 25.84
CA GLY A 985 -9.68 47.93 24.99
C GLY A 985 -10.97 48.55 25.53
N ILE A 986 -11.63 49.37 24.71
CA ILE A 986 -13.01 49.80 24.96
C ILE A 986 -13.96 48.88 24.19
N ILE A 987 -14.91 48.27 24.90
CA ILE A 987 -15.92 47.36 24.33
C ILE A 987 -17.10 48.22 23.85
N ILE A 988 -17.42 48.16 22.56
CA ILE A 988 -18.62 48.80 21.99
C ILE A 988 -19.55 47.73 21.43
N ASN A 989 -20.77 47.66 21.96
CA ASN A 989 -21.81 46.79 21.42
C ASN A 989 -22.29 47.34 20.07
N CYS A 990 -22.24 46.50 19.03
CA CYS A 990 -22.55 46.85 17.64
C CYS A 990 -24.05 46.70 17.30
N GLY A 991 -24.86 46.26 18.27
CA GLY A 991 -26.29 45.97 18.13
C GLY A 991 -26.67 44.75 18.97
N ALA A 992 -27.96 44.44 19.03
CA ALA A 992 -28.50 43.22 19.63
C ALA A 992 -29.56 42.63 18.69
N PHE A 993 -29.40 41.38 18.28
CA PHE A 993 -30.14 40.74 17.20
C PHE A 993 -30.79 39.45 17.73
N SER A 994 -32.12 39.32 17.67
CA SER A 994 -32.78 38.13 18.22
C SER A 994 -32.53 36.89 17.35
N TYR A 995 -32.15 35.77 17.99
CA TYR A 995 -32.03 34.49 17.29
C TYR A 995 -33.36 33.98 16.74
N ALA A 996 -34.50 34.43 17.29
CA ALA A 996 -35.82 34.07 16.77
C ALA A 996 -36.11 34.64 15.38
N GLU A 997 -35.45 35.74 14.99
CA GLU A 997 -35.57 36.32 13.65
C GLU A 997 -34.78 35.51 12.60
N MET A 998 -33.59 34.99 12.96
CA MET A 998 -32.65 34.33 12.04
C MET A 998 -33.27 33.28 11.10
N PRO A 999 -34.18 32.37 11.53
CA PRO A 999 -34.74 31.35 10.64
C PRO A 999 -35.67 31.90 9.54
N HIS A 1000 -36.20 33.12 9.67
CA HIS A 1000 -37.17 33.67 8.71
C HIS A 1000 -36.55 33.97 7.33
N ASP A 1001 -35.24 34.20 7.26
CA ASP A 1001 -34.50 34.43 6.01
C ASP A 1001 -34.12 33.10 5.28
N PHE A 1002 -34.50 31.94 5.84
CA PHE A 1002 -34.30 30.63 5.21
C PHE A 1002 -35.58 30.16 4.51
N ALA A 1003 -35.44 29.68 3.27
CA ALA A 1003 -36.59 29.25 2.46
C ALA A 1003 -37.15 27.88 2.88
N TYR A 1004 -36.34 27.07 3.56
CA TYR A 1004 -36.72 25.77 4.12
C TYR A 1004 -36.00 25.56 5.46
N ILE A 1005 -36.72 25.02 6.45
CA ILE A 1005 -36.17 24.63 7.75
C ILE A 1005 -36.53 23.15 7.98
N ALA A 1006 -35.54 22.33 8.30
CA ALA A 1006 -35.70 20.89 8.51
C ALA A 1006 -34.69 20.37 9.57
N GLY A 1007 -34.73 19.05 9.81
CA GLY A 1007 -34.07 18.43 10.95
C GLY A 1007 -34.95 18.54 12.21
N VAL A 1008 -35.54 17.41 12.61
CA VAL A 1008 -36.49 17.28 13.74
C VAL A 1008 -36.77 15.78 13.96
N THR A 1009 -35.90 15.04 14.67
CA THR A 1009 -36.14 13.59 14.90
C THR A 1009 -35.94 13.07 16.33
N GLY A 1010 -35.16 13.73 17.18
CA GLY A 1010 -34.99 13.35 18.59
C GLY A 1010 -36.12 13.86 19.49
N THR A 1011 -36.12 15.17 19.74
CA THR A 1011 -36.78 15.80 20.90
C THR A 1011 -38.19 16.34 20.62
N LEU A 1012 -38.72 16.14 19.41
CA LEU A 1012 -40.07 16.61 19.06
C LEU A 1012 -41.20 15.99 19.93
N LYS A 1013 -40.92 14.93 20.69
CA LYS A 1013 -41.82 14.39 21.72
C LYS A 1013 -41.81 15.21 23.01
N THR A 1014 -40.66 15.67 23.51
CA THR A 1014 -40.51 16.38 24.80
C THR A 1014 -41.06 17.81 24.77
N LEU A 1015 -40.98 18.49 23.61
CA LEU A 1015 -41.47 19.88 23.43
C LEU A 1015 -42.88 20.13 23.99
N ALA A 1016 -43.09 21.29 24.60
CA ALA A 1016 -44.38 21.77 25.07
C ALA A 1016 -45.35 22.09 23.92
N LYS A 1017 -46.63 22.34 24.26
CA LYS A 1017 -47.67 22.69 23.28
C LYS A 1017 -47.41 24.07 22.65
N SER A 1018 -46.87 25.02 23.41
CA SER A 1018 -46.43 26.35 22.95
C SER A 1018 -45.33 26.25 21.90
N GLU A 1019 -44.26 25.54 22.22
CA GLU A 1019 -43.12 25.25 21.33
C GLU A 1019 -43.57 24.59 20.02
N LYS A 1020 -44.41 23.57 20.10
CA LYS A 1020 -45.01 22.91 18.92
C LYS A 1020 -45.85 23.86 18.06
N LEU A 1021 -46.52 24.85 18.67
CA LEU A 1021 -47.25 25.90 17.95
C LEU A 1021 -46.30 26.94 17.33
N ILE A 1022 -45.17 27.27 17.97
CA ILE A 1022 -44.12 28.13 17.38
C ILE A 1022 -43.56 27.48 16.12
N LEU A 1023 -43.11 26.21 16.20
CA LEU A 1023 -42.60 25.49 15.02
C LEU A 1023 -43.63 25.39 13.89
N THR A 1024 -44.90 25.15 14.22
CA THR A 1024 -45.96 24.97 13.21
C THR A 1024 -46.45 26.28 12.60
N ASN A 1025 -46.59 27.34 13.41
CA ASN A 1025 -47.29 28.57 13.01
C ASN A 1025 -46.37 29.76 12.69
N VAL A 1026 -45.16 29.80 13.26
CA VAL A 1026 -44.14 30.81 12.97
C VAL A 1026 -43.21 30.28 11.88
N TYR A 1027 -42.53 29.17 12.15
CA TYR A 1027 -41.52 28.60 11.26
C TYR A 1027 -42.07 27.63 10.21
N ASN A 1028 -43.38 27.41 10.15
CA ASN A 1028 -44.08 26.57 9.15
C ASN A 1028 -43.61 25.10 9.06
N ILE A 1029 -42.93 24.58 10.08
CA ILE A 1029 -42.39 23.21 10.13
C ILE A 1029 -43.55 22.24 10.38
N LYS A 1030 -43.91 21.46 9.35
CA LYS A 1030 -45.06 20.54 9.37
C LYS A 1030 -44.61 19.10 9.65
N ASN A 1031 -45.34 18.42 10.54
CA ASN A 1031 -45.09 17.02 10.92
C ASN A 1031 -45.18 16.08 9.70
N GLY A 1032 -44.05 15.56 9.21
CA GLY A 1032 -44.04 14.63 8.07
C GLY A 1032 -42.67 14.32 7.46
N GLY A 1033 -41.59 14.28 8.25
CA GLY A 1033 -40.26 13.89 7.75
C GLY A 1033 -40.21 12.46 7.20
N ILE A 1034 -39.21 12.17 6.36
CA ILE A 1034 -38.98 10.79 5.86
C ILE A 1034 -38.50 9.93 7.03
N HIS A 1035 -39.30 8.93 7.39
CA HIS A 1035 -38.92 7.91 8.36
C HIS A 1035 -38.16 6.77 7.67
N VAL A 1036 -36.83 6.74 7.85
CA VAL A 1036 -36.02 5.56 7.53
C VAL A 1036 -36.11 4.60 8.71
N ILE A 1037 -36.47 3.34 8.44
CA ILE A 1037 -36.39 2.23 9.40
C ILE A 1037 -35.26 1.34 8.93
N GLN A 1038 -34.24 1.19 9.77
CA GLN A 1038 -32.96 0.58 9.44
C GLN A 1038 -32.88 -0.79 10.12
N THR A 1039 -32.70 -1.86 9.34
CA THR A 1039 -32.91 -3.26 9.77
C THR A 1039 -31.62 -4.09 9.83
N PHE A 1040 -30.45 -3.45 9.79
CA PHE A 1040 -29.17 -4.13 10.01
C PHE A 1040 -28.72 -4.07 11.48
N PHE A 1041 -27.79 -4.95 11.86
CA PHE A 1041 -27.23 -5.00 13.21
C PHE A 1041 -26.37 -3.77 13.52
N SER A 1042 -26.70 -3.07 14.59
CA SER A 1042 -25.82 -2.09 15.23
C SER A 1042 -24.51 -2.74 15.69
N LYS A 1043 -23.42 -1.97 15.65
CA LYS A 1043 -22.13 -2.40 16.20
C LYS A 1043 -21.93 -1.94 17.64
N GLU A 1044 -22.64 -0.89 18.07
CA GLU A 1044 -22.52 -0.33 19.40
C GLU A 1044 -23.84 -0.34 20.18
N LEU A 1045 -23.74 -0.48 21.50
CA LEU A 1045 -24.88 -0.45 22.42
C LEU A 1045 -25.56 0.94 22.47
N SER A 1046 -24.81 2.00 22.20
CA SER A 1046 -25.25 3.40 22.05
C SER A 1046 -26.23 3.57 20.88
N GLU A 1047 -25.81 3.07 19.71
CA GLU A 1047 -26.57 2.99 18.46
C GLU A 1047 -27.81 2.11 18.65
N GLU A 1048 -27.65 0.94 19.28
CA GLU A 1048 -28.76 0.06 19.64
C GLU A 1048 -29.78 0.76 20.56
N TYR A 1049 -29.36 1.49 21.59
CA TYR A 1049 -30.28 2.25 22.45
C TYR A 1049 -31.01 3.38 21.72
N GLN A 1050 -30.36 4.11 20.81
CA GLN A 1050 -31.06 5.08 19.95
C GLN A 1050 -32.10 4.39 19.06
N ILE A 1051 -31.78 3.22 18.52
CA ILE A 1051 -32.69 2.42 17.68
C ILE A 1051 -33.83 1.84 18.52
N MET A 1052 -33.61 1.36 19.74
CA MET A 1052 -34.68 0.97 20.68
C MET A 1052 -35.59 2.15 21.10
N GLY A 1053 -35.08 3.38 21.08
CA GLY A 1053 -35.89 4.59 21.25
C GLY A 1053 -36.76 4.94 20.04
N ARG A 1054 -36.38 4.48 18.84
CA ARG A 1054 -37.06 4.72 17.55
C ARG A 1054 -38.00 3.56 17.16
N GLY A 1055 -37.61 2.30 17.42
CA GLY A 1055 -38.34 1.06 17.13
C GLY A 1055 -39.09 0.50 18.34
N ALA A 1056 -40.34 0.07 18.16
CA ALA A 1056 -41.25 -0.21 19.27
C ALA A 1056 -41.16 -1.65 19.85
N ARG A 1057 -40.15 -1.88 20.71
CA ARG A 1057 -40.00 -2.98 21.70
C ARG A 1057 -39.59 -4.39 21.20
N HIS A 1058 -38.81 -5.06 22.08
CA HIS A 1058 -38.45 -6.50 22.13
C HIS A 1058 -37.49 -7.03 21.05
N GLY A 1059 -36.19 -6.81 21.26
CA GLY A 1059 -35.33 -7.79 21.96
C GLY A 1059 -35.01 -9.14 21.28
N ASP A 1060 -35.63 -9.47 20.15
CA ASP A 1060 -35.42 -10.70 19.41
C ASP A 1060 -35.14 -10.42 17.92
N ARG A 1061 -34.62 -11.43 17.21
CA ARG A 1061 -34.16 -11.33 15.81
C ARG A 1061 -35.32 -11.14 14.81
N VAL A 1062 -35.85 -9.91 14.71
CA VAL A 1062 -36.93 -9.53 13.79
C VAL A 1062 -36.43 -8.53 12.75
N ALA A 1063 -35.70 -9.04 11.76
CA ALA A 1063 -35.19 -8.25 10.61
C ALA A 1063 -35.73 -8.72 9.26
N ASP A 1064 -35.98 -10.02 9.09
CA ASP A 1064 -36.40 -10.64 7.83
C ASP A 1064 -37.32 -11.83 8.10
N ALA A 1065 -38.58 -11.54 8.43
CA ALA A 1065 -39.60 -12.55 8.77
C ALA A 1065 -40.98 -12.13 8.26
N PRO A 1066 -41.77 -13.03 7.65
CA PRO A 1066 -43.10 -12.71 7.16
C PRO A 1066 -44.06 -12.42 8.32
N ALA A 1067 -45.03 -11.52 8.09
CA ALA A 1067 -46.00 -11.16 9.10
C ALA A 1067 -46.84 -12.36 9.58
N LYS A 1068 -46.87 -12.58 10.91
CA LYS A 1068 -47.63 -13.65 11.56
C LYS A 1068 -49.14 -13.55 11.28
N ASP A 1069 -49.77 -14.71 11.08
CA ASP A 1069 -51.22 -14.83 10.95
C ASP A 1069 -51.96 -14.47 12.26
N ILE A 1070 -53.25 -14.18 12.17
CA ILE A 1070 -54.04 -13.72 13.33
C ILE A 1070 -54.23 -14.80 14.41
N GLU A 1071 -54.18 -16.09 14.07
CA GLU A 1071 -54.22 -17.18 15.03
C GLU A 1071 -52.85 -17.42 15.68
N ALA A 1072 -51.74 -17.23 14.97
CA ALA A 1072 -50.41 -17.16 15.57
C ALA A 1072 -50.31 -16.02 16.59
N ILE A 1073 -50.81 -14.84 16.24
CA ILE A 1073 -50.87 -13.69 17.17
C ILE A 1073 -51.70 -14.02 18.42
N LYS A 1074 -52.83 -14.72 18.29
CA LYS A 1074 -53.62 -15.19 19.44
C LYS A 1074 -52.90 -16.26 20.27
N ARG A 1075 -52.23 -17.23 19.64
CA ARG A 1075 -51.42 -18.27 20.33
C ARG A 1075 -50.30 -17.61 21.14
N ASP A 1076 -49.55 -16.70 20.53
CA ASP A 1076 -48.45 -15.98 21.17
C ASP A 1076 -48.94 -15.12 22.34
N ARG A 1077 -50.08 -14.43 22.20
CA ARG A 1077 -50.69 -13.63 23.28
C ARG A 1077 -51.17 -14.49 24.45
N ASN A 1078 -51.71 -15.68 24.17
CA ASN A 1078 -52.12 -16.63 25.20
C ASN A 1078 -50.93 -17.25 25.94
N ALA A 1079 -49.83 -17.56 25.26
CA ALA A 1079 -48.59 -18.00 25.89
C ALA A 1079 -47.96 -16.88 26.74
N ASN A 1080 -47.94 -15.65 26.24
CA ASN A 1080 -47.35 -14.49 26.90
C ASN A 1080 -48.38 -13.76 27.79
N GLY A 1081 -48.78 -14.39 28.88
CA GLY A 1081 -49.57 -13.77 29.96
C GLY A 1081 -51.09 -13.67 29.73
N GLY A 1082 -51.58 -14.04 28.54
CA GLY A 1082 -53.00 -14.10 28.23
C GLY A 1082 -53.68 -12.74 28.05
N GLU A 1083 -54.91 -12.77 27.53
CA GLU A 1083 -55.70 -11.56 27.25
C GLU A 1083 -55.93 -10.66 28.48
N SER A 1084 -55.88 -11.21 29.70
CA SER A 1084 -55.98 -10.46 30.96
C SER A 1084 -54.78 -9.54 31.24
N TYR A 1085 -53.60 -9.85 30.68
CA TYR A 1085 -52.43 -8.97 30.60
C TYR A 1085 -52.61 -7.96 29.46
N TRP A 1086 -52.83 -8.44 28.23
CA TRP A 1086 -52.83 -7.58 27.03
C TRP A 1086 -53.90 -6.48 27.08
N ASN A 1087 -55.09 -6.76 27.64
CA ASN A 1087 -56.16 -5.77 27.80
C ASN A 1087 -55.79 -4.55 28.68
N ARG A 1088 -54.74 -4.65 29.51
CA ARG A 1088 -54.23 -3.53 30.32
C ARG A 1088 -53.18 -2.69 29.58
N THR A 1089 -52.81 -3.07 28.36
CA THR A 1089 -51.76 -2.43 27.57
C THR A 1089 -52.33 -1.61 26.41
N LYS A 1090 -51.50 -0.74 25.82
CA LYS A 1090 -51.81 -0.06 24.55
C LYS A 1090 -51.95 -1.01 23.34
N PHE A 1091 -51.71 -2.32 23.53
CA PHE A 1091 -51.82 -3.38 22.54
C PHE A 1091 -53.00 -4.33 22.85
N LYS A 1092 -54.02 -3.85 23.59
CA LYS A 1092 -55.21 -4.63 23.95
C LYS A 1092 -55.90 -5.31 22.76
N GLU A 1093 -55.96 -4.65 21.61
CA GLU A 1093 -56.55 -5.21 20.40
C GLU A 1093 -55.45 -5.87 19.54
N PRO A 1094 -55.55 -7.17 19.20
CA PRO A 1094 -54.61 -7.81 18.31
C PRO A 1094 -54.75 -7.23 16.89
N THR A 1095 -53.63 -6.85 16.29
CA THR A 1095 -53.60 -6.23 14.95
C THR A 1095 -52.84 -7.10 13.96
N HIS A 1096 -53.38 -7.21 12.74
CA HIS A 1096 -52.71 -7.78 11.59
C HIS A 1096 -52.03 -6.67 10.75
N PHE A 1097 -51.06 -7.01 9.90
CA PHE A 1097 -50.31 -6.02 9.11
C PHE A 1097 -51.21 -5.22 8.15
N THR A 1098 -52.18 -5.89 7.50
CA THR A 1098 -53.13 -5.27 6.56
C THR A 1098 -53.92 -4.10 7.18
N ILE A 1099 -54.32 -4.21 8.46
CA ILE A 1099 -55.07 -3.17 9.18
C ILE A 1099 -54.21 -1.92 9.44
N GLN A 1100 -52.89 -2.07 9.55
CA GLN A 1100 -51.98 -0.94 9.67
C GLN A 1100 -51.59 -0.38 8.28
N LEU A 1101 -51.46 -1.26 7.29
CA LEU A 1101 -51.16 -0.92 5.90
C LEU A 1101 -52.25 -0.05 5.27
N GLU A 1102 -53.53 -0.34 5.56
CA GLU A 1102 -54.67 0.48 5.17
C GLU A 1102 -54.57 1.92 5.72
N LYS A 1103 -54.04 2.11 6.93
CA LYS A 1103 -53.82 3.44 7.53
C LYS A 1103 -52.67 4.19 6.85
N LEU A 1104 -51.64 3.49 6.37
CA LEU A 1104 -50.55 4.08 5.60
C LEU A 1104 -51.02 4.48 4.20
N LYS A 1105 -51.79 3.60 3.54
CA LYS A 1105 -52.47 3.85 2.26
C LYS A 1105 -53.41 5.06 2.31
N ASN A 1106 -54.25 5.14 3.34
CA ASN A 1106 -55.14 6.29 3.57
C ASN A 1106 -54.38 7.60 3.85
N LYS A 1107 -53.13 7.52 4.31
CA LYS A 1107 -52.21 8.67 4.47
C LYS A 1107 -51.31 8.92 3.25
N LYS A 1108 -51.43 8.12 2.18
CA LYS A 1108 -50.56 8.14 0.99
C LYS A 1108 -49.06 7.99 1.32
N ILE A 1109 -48.73 7.15 2.30
CA ILE A 1109 -47.35 6.82 2.68
C ILE A 1109 -46.95 5.53 1.96
N PRO A 1110 -46.02 5.56 0.99
CA PRO A 1110 -45.48 4.35 0.37
C PRO A 1110 -44.57 3.62 1.36
N VAL A 1111 -44.63 2.29 1.36
CA VAL A 1111 -43.75 1.42 2.15
C VAL A 1111 -42.79 0.71 1.21
N HIS A 1112 -41.53 1.09 1.22
CA HIS A 1112 -40.47 0.37 0.52
C HIS A 1112 -39.96 -0.75 1.44
N ALA A 1113 -39.87 -1.96 0.93
CA ALA A 1113 -39.51 -3.15 1.72
C ALA A 1113 -38.38 -3.92 1.03
N PHE A 1114 -37.41 -4.41 1.79
CA PHE A 1114 -36.24 -5.10 1.24
C PHE A 1114 -36.01 -6.37 2.04
N TYR A 1115 -36.02 -7.52 1.35
CA TYR A 1115 -35.86 -8.84 1.95
C TYR A 1115 -34.42 -9.34 1.79
N LEU A 1116 -33.95 -10.18 2.71
CA LEU A 1116 -32.63 -10.80 2.65
C LEU A 1116 -32.75 -12.21 2.06
N ASP A 1117 -33.72 -12.97 2.56
CA ASP A 1117 -34.11 -14.33 2.17
C ASP A 1117 -35.53 -14.34 1.54
N ASP A 1118 -35.81 -15.28 0.64
CA ASP A 1118 -37.12 -15.39 -0.02
C ASP A 1118 -38.27 -15.64 0.99
N GLY A 1119 -37.99 -16.10 2.23
CA GLY A 1119 -39.01 -16.34 3.26
C GLY A 1119 -39.85 -15.12 3.67
N ALA A 1120 -39.36 -13.89 3.51
CA ALA A 1120 -40.12 -12.66 3.76
C ALA A 1120 -40.77 -12.07 2.49
N ARG A 1121 -40.31 -12.51 1.31
CA ARG A 1121 -40.56 -11.88 0.00
C ARG A 1121 -42.03 -11.68 -0.34
N ASP A 1122 -42.84 -12.74 -0.36
CA ASP A 1122 -44.26 -12.66 -0.74
C ASP A 1122 -45.04 -11.67 0.14
N ASN A 1123 -44.63 -11.53 1.41
CA ASN A 1123 -45.22 -10.59 2.34
C ASN A 1123 -44.77 -9.14 2.07
N PHE A 1124 -43.49 -8.95 1.74
CA PHE A 1124 -42.91 -7.63 1.45
C PHE A 1124 -43.33 -7.09 0.07
N GLU A 1125 -43.36 -7.93 -0.98
CA GLU A 1125 -43.88 -7.58 -2.31
C GLU A 1125 -45.33 -7.08 -2.20
N ARG A 1126 -46.15 -7.78 -1.40
CA ARG A 1126 -47.53 -7.38 -1.10
C ARG A 1126 -47.62 -6.07 -0.32
N ILE A 1127 -46.81 -5.89 0.73
CA ILE A 1127 -46.79 -4.67 1.56
C ILE A 1127 -46.42 -3.42 0.72
N ALA A 1128 -45.40 -3.55 -0.12
CA ALA A 1128 -44.98 -2.50 -1.03
C ALA A 1128 -46.04 -2.23 -2.12
N GLY A 1129 -46.52 -3.28 -2.79
CA GLY A 1129 -47.52 -3.18 -3.85
C GLY A 1129 -48.85 -2.56 -3.40
N GLU A 1130 -49.34 -2.89 -2.21
CA GLU A 1130 -50.59 -2.30 -1.68
C GLU A 1130 -50.46 -0.79 -1.35
N THR A 1131 -49.23 -0.26 -1.21
CA THR A 1131 -48.94 1.16 -0.88
C THR A 1131 -48.22 1.96 -1.97
N GLY A 1132 -47.80 1.32 -3.07
CA GLY A 1132 -47.03 1.96 -4.14
C GLY A 1132 -45.55 2.17 -3.82
N GLY A 1133 -44.98 1.39 -2.89
CA GLY A 1133 -43.54 1.35 -2.64
C GLY A 1133 -42.80 0.35 -3.55
N ARG A 1134 -41.49 0.21 -3.33
CA ARG A 1134 -40.63 -0.79 -4.02
C ARG A 1134 -40.43 -2.04 -3.17
N CYS A 1135 -40.25 -3.20 -3.80
CA CYS A 1135 -39.77 -4.41 -3.13
C CYS A 1135 -38.69 -5.12 -3.95
N GLU A 1136 -37.50 -5.27 -3.38
CA GLU A 1136 -36.30 -5.80 -4.04
C GLU A 1136 -35.45 -6.57 -3.00
N GLN A 1137 -34.58 -7.50 -3.45
CA GLN A 1137 -33.68 -8.23 -2.55
C GLN A 1137 -32.46 -7.38 -2.18
N LEU A 1138 -32.05 -7.40 -0.90
CA LEU A 1138 -30.90 -6.64 -0.40
C LEU A 1138 -29.73 -7.54 0.02
N ASN A 1139 -28.61 -7.44 -0.71
CA ASN A 1139 -27.38 -8.16 -0.34
C ASN A 1139 -26.51 -7.33 0.62
N ILE A 1140 -26.81 -7.41 1.92
CA ILE A 1140 -26.05 -6.77 3.00
C ILE A 1140 -24.58 -7.23 3.12
N SER A 1141 -24.21 -8.37 2.51
CA SER A 1141 -22.84 -8.89 2.51
C SER A 1141 -22.01 -8.40 1.31
N SER A 1142 -22.57 -7.51 0.47
CA SER A 1142 -21.86 -6.90 -0.65
C SER A 1142 -21.59 -5.40 -0.40
N PRO A 1143 -20.44 -4.85 -0.81
CA PRO A 1143 -20.17 -3.41 -0.70
C PRO A 1143 -21.25 -2.54 -1.35
N GLY A 1144 -21.81 -2.99 -2.48
CA GLY A 1144 -22.89 -2.31 -3.20
C GLY A 1144 -24.25 -2.33 -2.48
N GLY A 1145 -24.44 -3.10 -1.40
CA GLY A 1145 -25.69 -3.13 -0.65
C GLY A 1145 -26.00 -1.80 0.06
N ALA A 1146 -24.97 -1.14 0.60
CA ALA A 1146 -25.09 0.19 1.20
C ALA A 1146 -25.30 1.28 0.14
N GLU A 1147 -24.60 1.17 -1.00
CA GLU A 1147 -24.77 2.07 -2.16
C GLU A 1147 -26.19 1.97 -2.73
N PHE A 1148 -26.73 0.75 -2.87
CA PHE A 1148 -28.11 0.51 -3.33
C PHE A 1148 -29.15 1.18 -2.42
N LEU A 1149 -29.07 0.99 -1.09
CA LEU A 1149 -29.98 1.67 -0.16
C LEU A 1149 -29.81 3.19 -0.18
N THR A 1150 -28.57 3.67 -0.30
CA THR A 1150 -28.29 5.11 -0.43
C THR A 1150 -28.97 5.68 -1.68
N ASN A 1151 -28.81 5.02 -2.83
CA ASN A 1151 -29.45 5.40 -4.08
C ASN A 1151 -30.98 5.39 -3.97
N VAL A 1152 -31.58 4.34 -3.40
CA VAL A 1152 -33.05 4.26 -3.15
C VAL A 1152 -33.53 5.45 -2.31
N VAL A 1153 -32.87 5.73 -1.18
CA VAL A 1153 -33.28 6.82 -0.27
C VAL A 1153 -33.07 8.17 -0.94
N THR A 1154 -31.93 8.40 -1.61
CA THR A 1154 -31.65 9.63 -2.35
C THR A 1154 -32.68 9.87 -3.46
N GLU A 1155 -33.10 8.83 -4.19
CA GLU A 1155 -34.16 8.95 -5.20
C GLU A 1155 -35.50 9.38 -4.61
N GLU A 1156 -35.96 8.79 -3.49
CA GLU A 1156 -37.24 9.21 -2.88
C GLU A 1156 -37.15 10.58 -2.18
N VAL A 1157 -35.97 10.97 -1.69
CA VAL A 1157 -35.69 12.33 -1.21
C VAL A 1157 -35.80 13.32 -2.38
N LEU A 1158 -35.10 13.08 -3.50
CA LEU A 1158 -35.15 13.94 -4.69
C LEU A 1158 -36.58 14.03 -5.27
N ARG A 1159 -37.28 12.90 -5.38
CA ARG A 1159 -38.65 12.84 -5.89
C ARG A 1159 -39.62 13.69 -5.07
N LYS A 1160 -39.43 13.77 -3.75
CA LYS A 1160 -40.25 14.60 -2.86
C LYS A 1160 -39.77 16.05 -2.79
N ALA A 1161 -38.47 16.29 -2.71
CA ALA A 1161 -37.88 17.61 -2.53
C ALA A 1161 -38.00 18.51 -3.77
N ALA A 1162 -37.90 17.95 -4.98
CA ALA A 1162 -38.08 18.70 -6.24
C ALA A 1162 -39.55 18.81 -6.68
N GLY A 1163 -40.51 18.32 -5.90
CA GLY A 1163 -41.95 18.43 -6.16
C GLY A 1163 -42.33 17.93 -7.56
N ASN A 1164 -42.96 18.79 -8.36
CA ASN A 1164 -43.37 18.47 -9.74
C ASN A 1164 -42.20 18.15 -10.69
N GLN A 1165 -40.95 18.40 -10.30
CA GLN A 1165 -39.74 18.01 -11.05
C GLN A 1165 -39.02 16.81 -10.42
N GLY A 1166 -39.66 16.10 -9.47
CA GLY A 1166 -39.11 14.95 -8.75
C GLY A 1166 -38.40 13.93 -9.62
N ASP A 1167 -39.08 13.37 -10.62
CA ASP A 1167 -38.49 12.36 -11.49
C ASP A 1167 -37.42 12.90 -12.44
N ALA A 1168 -37.46 14.19 -12.81
CA ALA A 1168 -36.39 14.82 -13.57
C ALA A 1168 -35.12 15.02 -12.71
N ALA A 1169 -35.27 15.33 -11.43
CA ALA A 1169 -34.15 15.39 -10.48
C ALA A 1169 -33.54 13.99 -10.24
N VAL A 1170 -34.39 12.95 -10.13
CA VAL A 1170 -33.96 11.54 -10.07
C VAL A 1170 -33.21 11.13 -11.34
N GLU A 1171 -33.70 11.48 -12.53
CA GLU A 1171 -33.05 11.06 -13.78
C GLU A 1171 -31.74 11.81 -14.05
N LEU A 1172 -31.62 13.08 -13.61
CA LEU A 1172 -30.35 13.81 -13.59
C LEU A 1172 -29.34 13.16 -12.63
N TYR A 1173 -29.79 12.74 -11.44
CA TYR A 1173 -28.97 12.00 -10.47
C TYR A 1173 -28.50 10.66 -11.05
N ARG A 1174 -29.39 9.85 -11.62
CA ARG A 1174 -29.05 8.59 -12.31
C ARG A 1174 -28.05 8.79 -13.44
N THR A 1175 -28.30 9.77 -14.30
CA THR A 1175 -27.43 10.09 -15.45
C THR A 1175 -26.02 10.48 -15.02
N LYS A 1176 -25.89 11.22 -13.91
CA LYS A 1176 -24.62 11.75 -13.41
C LYS A 1176 -23.84 10.77 -12.51
N TYR A 1177 -24.52 9.90 -11.77
CA TYR A 1177 -23.90 9.10 -10.70
C TYR A 1177 -24.05 7.58 -10.84
N VAL A 1178 -25.16 7.07 -11.39
CA VAL A 1178 -25.40 5.61 -11.46
C VAL A 1178 -24.68 4.97 -12.66
N ARG A 1179 -24.22 5.77 -13.64
CA ARG A 1179 -23.46 5.29 -14.81
C ARG A 1179 -21.99 4.97 -14.54
N LYS A 1180 -21.73 3.92 -13.74
CA LYS A 1180 -20.58 3.03 -13.95
C LYS A 1180 -20.65 1.63 -13.33
N ALA A 1181 -21.72 1.28 -12.61
CA ALA A 1181 -22.05 -0.12 -12.36
C ALA A 1181 -22.71 -0.75 -13.60
N PHE A 1182 -22.54 -2.07 -13.79
CA PHE A 1182 -23.13 -2.88 -14.88
C PHE A 1182 -22.64 -2.63 -16.33
N THR A 1183 -21.32 -2.63 -16.57
CA THR A 1183 -20.76 -3.09 -17.86
C THR A 1183 -19.45 -3.88 -17.73
N SER A 1184 -19.42 -4.88 -16.85
CA SER A 1184 -18.55 -6.08 -16.93
C SER A 1184 -18.96 -7.10 -15.87
#